data_AF-A0A0J9I3S1-F1
#
_entry.id   AF-A0A0J9I3S1-F1
#
_cell.length_a   1.000
_cell.length_b   1.000
_cell.length_c   1.000
_cell.angle_alpha   90.00
_cell.angle_beta   90.00
_cell.angle_gamma   90.00
#
_symmetry.space_group_name_H-M   'P 1'
#
loop_
_entity.id
_entity.type
_entity.pdbx_description
1 polymer ?
#
loop_
_entity_poly.entity_id
_entity_poly.type
_entity_poly.pdbx_seq_one_letter_code
_entity_poly.pdbx_strand_id
1 'polypeptide(L)'
;MAFNRKQRLRDNIEAIRTAFILDRERRTATAEEQAILRKYCGFGGLKCILNPAKELTDAVHWAKSDLELFAPTVELHRLVRENSKDDTEYKRYADAMKQSVLTAFYTPPEITGTIAEALHEHGIRPDRVLEPSAGVGAFVDAVLENKPDADIMAFEKDLMTGKILGHLHPDQKVRVQGFEKIEKPFTDYFDLAISNIPFGDVAVFDPEFTGSQDPARRSAPKAIHNYFFLKSLDAVREGGIVAFITSQGVLDAPSNAPIREYMMRNANLVGVARLPNNLFTDNAGTEVGSDLIILQKNSGKNGELYYNEKLFMQTEQTPIGTSVNGYVWSISSLSNTDLIRGTDPYGKPAYQLLHRGGIGQMAEDLREHLKIELHQFDKELYEMYSLHPAQGKSTVTETISIPVVTPEIQPRNEMAAKPEAVTPQPEEEKPEIEPHRPDYSEGVQLSLLDLWGMTEEVRKQEAPSKKKKTAKKESPARRMPPKPQAQVTPKVTTAPPQPSAAPPTENRDSQETKPVSVAAKADPDDIYATLDWDTNPPINGFYEMMMDLTPERRKELRRLAAQHQEKRQHVPDVKAAPEQETRQPETQPEVAATPAAHATETAATSLFPEMEAEKPEEEPLDLSPRPFNGMLEPHYRDGSMVLDASRNLGYLKDLTPYGATFQPLDLTGYQKEKAMLYVSLRDSYERLYRYEAEYHDEGSAQRIALNTCYDEFVMRYGNLNAKQNVKLLMMDAAGRDILSLERAEDGRFVKADIFERPVSFSVESHANVSSPEEALSASLNKFGTVNLDYMREITDSTEEGLLDALKGRIFYNPLVTGYEIKDRFIAGNVIEKAERIKAWMGDNPENGRMPEVKQALLALKEAEPPRIAFEDLDFNFGERWIPTGVYAAYMSHLFDTDVKIAYSASMDEYSVACGYRTMKITDEFLVKGYYRNYDGMHLLKHALHNTCPDMMKSIGKDEHGNDIKVRDSEGIQLANAKIDEIRNGFSEWLEEQSPQFKERLTTMYNRKFNCFVRPKYDGSHQTFPDLNLKGLASRGIQSVYPSQKDCVWMIKQNGGGICDHEVGTGKTLIMCIAAHEMKRLNLAHKPMIIGLKANVAEIVATYQAAYPNARILYASEKDFSTANRVRFFNNIKNNDYDCVIMSHDQFGKIPQSPELQQRILQAELDTVEENLEVLRQQGKNVSRAMLKGLEKRKHNLVAKLEKVEHAIKSRTDDVVDFKQMGIDHIFIDESHYQNFFNSPILYLIILIIRNFAKQ
;
A
#
# COMPACT_ATOMS: atom_id res chain seq x y z
N MET A 1 8.50 10.29 -28.68
CA MET A 1 8.98 9.25 -29.63
C MET A 1 9.95 8.33 -28.91
N ALA A 2 9.99 7.04 -29.25
CA ALA A 2 10.81 6.06 -28.52
C ALA A 2 12.31 6.44 -28.46
N PHE A 3 12.90 6.32 -27.26
CA PHE A 3 14.24 6.79 -26.93
C PHE A 3 15.35 5.99 -27.64
N ASN A 4 15.91 6.54 -28.72
CA ASN A 4 16.94 5.88 -29.52
C ASN A 4 18.35 6.04 -28.93
N ARG A 5 18.72 5.09 -28.07
CA ARG A 5 20.03 5.02 -27.38
C ARG A 5 21.23 5.14 -28.33
N LYS A 6 21.18 4.47 -29.48
CA LYS A 6 22.26 4.41 -30.47
C LYS A 6 22.49 5.75 -31.17
N GLN A 7 21.42 6.45 -31.49
CA GLN A 7 21.51 7.77 -32.14
C GLN A 7 22.00 8.84 -31.14
N ARG A 8 21.45 8.89 -29.92
CA ARG A 8 21.91 9.80 -28.86
C ARG A 8 23.42 9.64 -28.56
N LEU A 9 23.91 8.40 -28.48
CA LEU A 9 25.35 8.14 -28.28
C LEU A 9 26.21 8.66 -29.44
N ARG A 10 25.74 8.57 -30.69
CA ARG A 10 26.43 9.14 -31.86
C ARG A 10 26.44 10.67 -31.86
N ASP A 11 25.29 11.30 -31.60
CA ASP A 11 25.19 12.76 -31.54
C ASP A 11 26.09 13.33 -30.43
N ASN A 12 26.18 12.66 -29.27
CA ASN A 12 27.12 13.00 -28.21
C ASN A 12 28.60 12.85 -28.64
N ILE A 13 28.96 11.75 -29.30
CA ILE A 13 30.33 11.52 -29.80
C ILE A 13 30.75 12.63 -30.77
N GLU A 14 29.86 13.02 -31.69
CA GLU A 14 30.19 14.02 -32.69
C GLU A 14 30.25 15.44 -32.10
N ALA A 15 29.38 15.78 -31.14
CA ALA A 15 29.49 17.02 -30.37
C ALA A 15 30.81 17.11 -29.58
N ILE A 16 31.23 16.02 -28.92
CA ILE A 16 32.53 15.93 -28.25
C ILE A 16 33.69 16.07 -29.25
N ARG A 17 33.58 15.44 -30.44
CA ARG A 17 34.58 15.53 -31.51
C ARG A 17 34.75 16.99 -31.96
N THR A 18 33.65 17.67 -32.23
CA THR A 18 33.61 19.09 -32.62
C THR A 18 34.19 19.98 -31.52
N ALA A 19 33.82 19.78 -30.25
CA ALA A 19 34.36 20.57 -29.13
C ALA A 19 35.89 20.44 -28.99
N PHE A 20 36.46 19.23 -29.18
CA PHE A 20 37.91 19.03 -29.18
C PHE A 20 38.60 19.64 -30.42
N ILE A 21 37.94 19.63 -31.58
CA ILE A 21 38.45 20.30 -32.80
C ILE A 21 38.54 21.82 -32.58
N LEU A 22 37.49 22.44 -32.01
CA LEU A 22 37.42 23.87 -31.71
C LEU A 22 38.45 24.29 -30.65
N ASP A 23 38.63 23.50 -29.58
CA ASP A 23 39.71 23.67 -28.59
C ASP A 23 41.11 23.73 -29.25
N ARG A 24 41.37 22.78 -30.15
CA ARG A 24 42.67 22.61 -30.82
C ARG A 24 42.95 23.73 -31.82
N GLU A 25 41.92 24.17 -32.53
CA GLU A 25 42.01 25.22 -33.56
C GLU A 25 41.84 26.64 -32.99
N ARG A 26 41.39 26.76 -31.74
CA ARG A 26 41.20 28.03 -31.00
C ARG A 26 40.34 29.05 -31.76
N ARG A 27 39.24 28.56 -32.33
CA ARG A 27 38.26 29.34 -33.08
C ARG A 27 36.86 29.14 -32.50
N THR A 28 35.96 30.07 -32.79
CA THR A 28 34.53 29.90 -32.51
C THR A 28 33.91 28.84 -33.42
N ALA A 29 32.80 28.26 -32.97
CA ALA A 29 31.99 27.34 -33.76
C ALA A 29 31.31 28.07 -34.92
N THR A 30 31.26 27.43 -36.09
CA THR A 30 30.36 27.82 -37.19
C THR A 30 28.90 27.45 -36.85
N ALA A 31 27.93 27.98 -37.58
CA ALA A 31 26.51 27.67 -37.37
C ALA A 31 26.20 26.15 -37.51
N GLU A 32 26.88 25.45 -38.43
CA GLU A 32 26.76 23.99 -38.59
C GLU A 32 27.35 23.25 -37.38
N GLU A 33 28.51 23.69 -36.87
CA GLU A 33 29.13 23.12 -35.67
C GLU A 33 28.31 23.40 -34.41
N GLN A 34 27.70 24.58 -34.27
CA GLN A 34 26.74 24.88 -33.20
C GLN A 34 25.52 23.97 -33.26
N ALA A 35 25.00 23.67 -34.47
CA ALA A 35 23.90 22.73 -34.67
C ALA A 35 24.28 21.25 -34.39
N ILE A 36 25.57 20.91 -34.37
CA ILE A 36 26.07 19.63 -33.86
C ILE A 36 26.19 19.68 -32.32
N LEU A 37 26.83 20.72 -31.78
CA LEU A 37 27.03 20.90 -30.33
C LEU A 37 25.72 20.94 -29.53
N ARG A 38 24.68 21.62 -30.04
CA ARG A 38 23.33 21.67 -29.42
C ARG A 38 22.62 20.31 -29.32
N LYS A 39 23.10 19.26 -30.00
CA LYS A 39 22.52 17.91 -29.89
C LYS A 39 23.05 17.11 -28.69
N TYR A 40 24.12 17.58 -28.04
CA TYR A 40 24.67 16.91 -26.86
C TYR A 40 23.67 16.95 -25.70
N CYS A 41 23.25 15.77 -25.24
CA CYS A 41 22.30 15.59 -24.14
C CYS A 41 22.92 14.84 -22.96
N GLY A 42 24.25 14.80 -22.86
CA GLY A 42 24.97 14.01 -21.86
C GLY A 42 24.63 12.52 -21.93
N PHE A 43 25.04 11.76 -20.91
CA PHE A 43 24.96 10.30 -20.92
C PHE A 43 23.76 9.71 -20.16
N GLY A 44 22.72 10.53 -19.91
CA GLY A 44 21.46 10.10 -19.31
C GLY A 44 20.82 8.96 -20.11
N GLY A 45 20.38 7.91 -19.42
CA GLY A 45 19.85 6.68 -20.04
C GLY A 45 20.89 5.78 -20.75
N LEU A 46 22.12 6.25 -20.97
CA LEU A 46 23.20 5.50 -21.66
C LEU A 46 24.04 4.69 -20.66
N LYS A 47 23.40 3.73 -19.96
CA LYS A 47 24.04 2.82 -18.97
C LYS A 47 25.34 2.17 -19.49
N CYS A 48 25.46 1.94 -20.80
CA CYS A 48 26.64 1.36 -21.46
C CYS A 48 27.97 2.08 -21.17
N ILE A 49 27.96 3.37 -20.80
CA ILE A 49 29.16 4.15 -20.42
C ILE A 49 29.78 3.68 -19.09
N LEU A 50 29.03 2.93 -18.28
CA LEU A 50 29.53 2.35 -17.03
C LEU A 50 30.41 1.10 -17.27
N ASN A 51 30.18 0.39 -18.38
CA ASN A 51 30.79 -0.90 -18.73
C ASN A 51 32.26 -0.76 -19.17
N PRO A 52 33.09 -1.83 -19.10
CA PRO A 52 34.46 -1.81 -19.59
C PRO A 52 34.52 -1.76 -21.13
N ALA A 53 35.25 -0.80 -21.70
CA ALA A 53 35.42 -0.60 -23.14
C ALA A 53 36.85 -0.14 -23.47
N LYS A 54 37.86 -0.84 -22.95
CA LYS A 54 39.29 -0.56 -23.19
C LYS A 54 39.87 -1.41 -24.32
N GLU A 55 39.50 -2.68 -24.38
CA GLU A 55 40.05 -3.67 -25.31
C GLU A 55 38.93 -4.42 -26.03
N LEU A 56 39.18 -4.93 -27.24
CA LEU A 56 38.19 -5.69 -28.02
C LEU A 56 37.74 -6.99 -27.33
N THR A 57 38.49 -7.47 -26.34
CA THR A 57 38.12 -8.57 -25.45
C THR A 57 37.03 -8.21 -24.44
N ASP A 58 36.87 -6.93 -24.10
CA ASP A 58 35.88 -6.50 -23.11
C ASP A 58 34.44 -6.71 -23.60
N ALA A 59 34.24 -6.76 -24.92
CA ALA A 59 32.95 -7.06 -25.57
C ALA A 59 32.35 -8.42 -25.16
N VAL A 60 33.17 -9.35 -24.66
CA VAL A 60 32.70 -10.66 -24.16
C VAL A 60 31.87 -10.50 -22.87
N HIS A 61 32.04 -9.40 -22.15
CA HIS A 61 31.34 -9.07 -20.91
C HIS A 61 30.20 -8.05 -21.11
N TRP A 62 29.69 -7.90 -22.33
CA TRP A 62 28.58 -7.01 -22.67
C TRP A 62 27.32 -7.80 -23.05
N ALA A 63 26.16 -7.32 -22.61
CA ALA A 63 24.88 -7.91 -22.97
C ALA A 63 24.62 -7.81 -24.48
N LYS A 64 24.01 -8.86 -25.07
CA LYS A 64 23.70 -9.00 -26.51
C LYS A 64 22.92 -7.79 -27.06
N SER A 65 21.98 -7.28 -26.26
CA SER A 65 21.14 -6.10 -26.54
C SER A 65 21.86 -4.75 -26.48
N ASP A 66 23.02 -4.66 -25.83
CA ASP A 66 23.86 -3.46 -25.75
C ASP A 66 25.14 -3.58 -26.60
N LEU A 67 25.40 -4.75 -27.20
CA LEU A 67 26.58 -5.03 -28.01
C LEU A 67 26.72 -4.08 -29.22
N GLU A 68 25.61 -3.58 -29.76
CA GLU A 68 25.62 -2.57 -30.83
C GLU A 68 26.09 -1.17 -30.38
N LEU A 69 26.15 -0.93 -29.06
CA LEU A 69 26.68 0.29 -28.44
C LEU A 69 28.17 0.15 -28.07
N PHE A 70 28.73 -1.07 -28.08
CA PHE A 70 30.13 -1.32 -27.73
C PHE A 70 31.10 -0.54 -28.62
N ALA A 71 30.97 -0.66 -29.95
CA ALA A 71 31.88 0.01 -30.88
C ALA A 71 31.81 1.56 -30.76
N PRO A 72 30.64 2.21 -30.71
CA PRO A 72 30.54 3.63 -30.34
C PRO A 72 31.13 3.98 -28.96
N THR A 73 30.99 3.13 -27.95
CA THR A 73 31.55 3.39 -26.61
C THR A 73 33.08 3.30 -26.59
N VAL A 74 33.66 2.35 -27.35
CA VAL A 74 35.11 2.29 -27.59
C VAL A 74 35.58 3.51 -28.38
N GLU A 75 34.83 3.96 -29.39
CA GLU A 75 35.13 5.20 -30.13
C GLU A 75 35.14 6.42 -29.20
N LEU A 76 34.16 6.58 -28.32
CA LEU A 76 34.10 7.65 -27.32
C LEU A 76 35.32 7.62 -26.38
N HIS A 77 35.62 6.47 -25.79
CA HIS A 77 36.79 6.32 -24.90
C HIS A 77 38.11 6.56 -25.62
N ARG A 78 38.20 6.22 -26.91
CA ARG A 78 39.36 6.53 -27.76
C ARG A 78 39.46 8.04 -28.03
N LEU A 79 38.38 8.66 -28.49
CA LEU A 79 38.30 10.10 -28.79
C LEU A 79 38.70 10.96 -27.60
N VAL A 80 38.18 10.65 -26.41
CA VAL A 80 38.54 11.36 -25.17
C VAL A 80 40.00 11.13 -24.78
N ARG A 81 40.56 9.93 -25.02
CA ARG A 81 41.99 9.65 -24.72
C ARG A 81 42.93 10.34 -25.71
N GLU A 82 42.61 10.35 -27.00
CA GLU A 82 43.42 11.02 -28.04
C GLU A 82 43.47 12.55 -27.88
N ASN A 83 42.50 13.14 -27.18
CA ASN A 83 42.44 14.58 -26.87
C ASN A 83 42.76 14.92 -25.39
N SER A 84 43.21 13.95 -24.59
CA SER A 84 43.70 14.16 -23.22
C SER A 84 45.23 14.28 -23.18
N LYS A 85 45.77 15.17 -22.35
CA LYS A 85 47.24 15.36 -22.21
C LYS A 85 47.93 14.22 -21.46
N ASP A 86 47.23 13.60 -20.53
CA ASP A 86 47.74 12.50 -19.69
C ASP A 86 46.61 11.58 -19.19
N ASP A 87 46.99 10.46 -18.57
CA ASP A 87 46.04 9.51 -17.97
C ASP A 87 45.19 10.14 -16.85
N THR A 88 45.67 11.19 -16.17
CA THR A 88 44.91 11.91 -15.14
C THR A 88 43.77 12.73 -15.75
N GLU A 89 44.03 13.46 -16.84
CA GLU A 89 43.02 14.22 -17.57
C GLU A 89 42.02 13.28 -18.26
N TYR A 90 42.49 12.20 -18.90
CA TYR A 90 41.61 11.14 -19.42
C TYR A 90 40.73 10.55 -18.33
N LYS A 91 41.29 10.23 -17.15
CA LYS A 91 40.51 9.70 -16.04
C LYS A 91 39.46 10.72 -15.56
N ARG A 92 39.78 12.00 -15.47
CA ARG A 92 38.81 13.05 -15.09
C ARG A 92 37.62 13.09 -16.06
N TYR A 93 37.87 13.08 -17.38
CA TYR A 93 36.78 13.01 -18.35
C TYR A 93 36.01 11.68 -18.26
N ALA A 94 36.68 10.55 -18.05
CA ALA A 94 36.02 9.25 -17.90
C ALA A 94 35.13 9.16 -16.64
N ASP A 95 35.61 9.66 -15.51
CA ASP A 95 34.85 9.72 -14.25
C ASP A 95 33.67 10.72 -14.38
N ALA A 96 33.87 11.83 -15.10
CA ALA A 96 32.83 12.82 -15.40
C ALA A 96 31.72 12.27 -16.33
N MET A 97 32.08 11.59 -17.43
CA MET A 97 31.11 10.91 -18.30
C MET A 97 30.28 9.86 -17.54
N LYS A 98 30.87 9.18 -16.54
CA LYS A 98 30.12 8.24 -15.67
C LYS A 98 29.17 8.95 -14.71
N GLN A 99 29.55 10.10 -14.16
CA GLN A 99 28.66 10.93 -13.34
C GLN A 99 27.50 11.49 -14.18
N SER A 100 27.76 11.86 -15.44
CA SER A 100 26.75 12.31 -16.41
C SER A 100 25.62 11.28 -16.60
N VAL A 101 25.90 9.97 -16.57
CA VAL A 101 24.85 8.91 -16.62
C VAL A 101 23.80 9.06 -15.52
N LEU A 102 24.17 9.66 -14.38
CA LEU A 102 23.32 9.80 -13.19
C LEU A 102 22.68 11.18 -13.04
N THR A 103 23.12 12.19 -13.80
CA THR A 103 22.71 13.60 -13.60
C THR A 103 22.28 14.33 -14.89
N ALA A 104 22.46 13.75 -16.07
CA ALA A 104 22.14 14.37 -17.35
C ALA A 104 20.64 14.33 -17.69
N PHE A 105 19.85 15.22 -17.06
CA PHE A 105 18.42 15.39 -17.33
C PHE A 105 18.17 16.77 -17.95
N TYR A 106 18.30 16.87 -19.27
CA TYR A 106 18.21 18.13 -20.00
C TYR A 106 16.76 18.54 -20.29
N THR A 107 16.43 19.80 -19.97
CA THR A 107 15.15 20.43 -20.29
C THR A 107 14.98 20.59 -21.81
N PRO A 108 13.81 20.31 -22.39
CA PRO A 108 13.52 20.62 -23.79
C PRO A 108 13.57 22.15 -24.06
N PRO A 109 14.14 22.62 -25.18
CA PRO A 109 14.21 24.05 -25.51
C PRO A 109 12.83 24.73 -25.60
N GLU A 110 11.79 24.00 -26.00
CA GLU A 110 10.42 24.52 -26.06
C GLU A 110 9.90 24.95 -24.67
N ILE A 111 10.37 24.27 -23.62
CA ILE A 111 10.00 24.54 -22.23
C ILE A 111 10.85 25.67 -21.65
N THR A 112 12.16 25.74 -21.97
CA THR A 112 12.99 26.87 -21.52
C THR A 112 12.62 28.17 -22.22
N GLY A 113 12.32 28.12 -23.52
CA GLY A 113 11.76 29.21 -24.32
C GLY A 113 10.46 29.74 -23.71
N THR A 114 9.48 28.87 -23.48
CA THR A 114 8.19 29.24 -22.85
C THR A 114 8.37 29.98 -21.53
N ILE A 115 9.26 29.50 -20.65
CA ILE A 115 9.50 30.13 -19.34
C ILE A 115 10.14 31.51 -19.52
N ALA A 116 11.14 31.65 -20.41
CA ALA A 116 11.79 32.93 -20.69
C ALA A 116 10.85 33.96 -21.33
N GLU A 117 10.03 33.51 -22.30
CA GLU A 117 8.99 34.33 -22.95
C GLU A 117 7.92 34.78 -21.94
N ALA A 118 7.39 33.88 -21.10
CA ALA A 118 6.38 34.22 -20.10
C ALA A 118 6.89 35.27 -19.09
N LEU A 119 8.16 35.16 -18.66
CA LEU A 119 8.81 36.19 -17.83
C LEU A 119 8.93 37.53 -18.59
N HIS A 120 9.33 37.51 -19.87
CA HIS A 120 9.45 38.71 -20.69
C HIS A 120 8.09 39.39 -20.94
N GLU A 121 7.03 38.61 -21.23
CA GLU A 121 5.64 39.09 -21.41
C GLU A 121 5.15 39.88 -20.18
N HIS A 122 5.50 39.42 -18.97
CA HIS A 122 5.17 40.09 -17.71
C HIS A 122 6.12 41.25 -17.34
N GLY A 123 7.09 41.58 -18.21
CA GLY A 123 7.99 42.71 -18.08
C GLY A 123 9.28 42.43 -17.31
N ILE A 124 9.57 41.18 -16.95
CA ILE A 124 10.83 40.78 -16.31
C ILE A 124 11.90 40.77 -17.40
N ARG A 125 12.62 41.89 -17.51
CA ARG A 125 13.70 42.12 -18.48
C ARG A 125 15.02 42.29 -17.73
N PRO A 126 15.77 41.19 -17.48
CA PRO A 126 17.02 41.25 -16.73
C PRO A 126 18.18 41.71 -17.61
N ASP A 127 19.06 42.55 -17.06
CA ASP A 127 20.33 42.90 -17.71
C ASP A 127 21.46 41.96 -17.28
N ARG A 128 21.42 41.44 -16.04
CA ARG A 128 22.37 40.46 -15.48
C ARG A 128 21.66 39.17 -15.09
N VAL A 129 22.10 38.04 -15.63
CA VAL A 129 21.47 36.73 -15.42
C VAL A 129 22.46 35.72 -14.86
N LEU A 130 22.00 34.88 -13.92
CA LEU A 130 22.74 33.77 -13.34
C LEU A 130 22.07 32.44 -13.72
N GLU A 131 22.79 31.57 -14.42
CA GLU A 131 22.38 30.18 -14.64
C GLU A 131 23.31 29.26 -13.81
N PRO A 132 22.94 28.87 -12.57
CA PRO A 132 23.84 28.19 -11.64
C PRO A 132 24.10 26.70 -11.98
N SER A 133 23.36 26.14 -12.95
CA SER A 133 23.52 24.78 -13.48
C SER A 133 23.00 24.78 -14.91
N ALA A 134 23.89 25.04 -15.87
CA ALA A 134 23.52 25.43 -17.24
C ALA A 134 23.41 24.28 -18.25
N GLY A 135 24.06 23.14 -17.99
CA GLY A 135 24.19 22.10 -19.01
C GLY A 135 24.83 22.66 -20.28
N VAL A 136 24.12 22.55 -21.41
CA VAL A 136 24.54 23.10 -22.72
C VAL A 136 24.02 24.52 -22.99
N GLY A 137 23.29 25.14 -22.05
CA GLY A 137 22.85 26.53 -22.14
C GLY A 137 21.41 26.72 -22.64
N ALA A 138 20.51 25.80 -22.32
CA ALA A 138 19.13 25.86 -22.81
C ALA A 138 18.31 27.05 -22.27
N PHE A 139 18.64 27.60 -21.09
CA PHE A 139 18.10 28.90 -20.67
C PHE A 139 18.96 30.08 -21.17
N VAL A 140 20.28 29.94 -21.31
CA VAL A 140 21.13 30.95 -22.00
C VAL A 140 20.58 31.30 -23.39
N ASP A 141 20.29 30.32 -24.24
CA ASP A 141 19.68 30.54 -25.57
C ASP A 141 18.31 31.26 -25.43
N ALA A 142 17.39 30.71 -24.64
CA ALA A 142 16.02 31.24 -24.48
C ALA A 142 15.97 32.68 -23.89
N VAL A 143 16.91 33.03 -23.01
CA VAL A 143 17.05 34.39 -22.47
C VAL A 143 17.61 35.33 -23.54
N LEU A 144 18.61 34.91 -24.33
CA LEU A 144 19.20 35.75 -25.37
C LEU A 144 18.26 35.98 -26.55
N GLU A 145 17.37 35.04 -26.87
CA GLU A 145 16.28 35.25 -27.85
C GLU A 145 15.34 36.39 -27.42
N ASN A 146 15.12 36.55 -26.10
CA ASN A 146 14.25 37.58 -25.51
C ASN A 146 15.00 38.89 -25.15
N LYS A 147 16.31 38.83 -24.90
CA LYS A 147 17.19 39.95 -24.50
C LYS A 147 18.63 39.70 -24.99
N PRO A 148 18.94 39.99 -26.27
CA PRO A 148 20.24 39.62 -26.88
C PRO A 148 21.47 40.29 -26.26
N ASP A 149 21.26 41.36 -25.48
CA ASP A 149 22.26 42.16 -24.79
C ASP A 149 22.36 41.84 -23.28
N ALA A 150 21.80 40.71 -22.83
CA ALA A 150 21.94 40.25 -21.44
C ALA A 150 23.36 39.74 -21.12
N ASP A 151 23.87 40.11 -19.93
CA ASP A 151 25.12 39.64 -19.36
C ASP A 151 24.88 38.38 -18.51
N ILE A 152 25.15 37.21 -19.09
CA ILE A 152 24.81 35.90 -18.51
C ILE A 152 26.05 35.23 -17.92
N MET A 153 25.99 34.90 -16.63
CA MET A 153 26.97 34.06 -15.95
C MET A 153 26.43 32.64 -15.77
N ALA A 154 26.98 31.71 -16.54
CA ALA A 154 26.59 30.31 -16.55
C ALA A 154 27.62 29.46 -15.79
N PHE A 155 27.17 28.67 -14.82
CA PHE A 155 27.98 27.66 -14.12
C PHE A 155 27.61 26.27 -14.63
N GLU A 156 28.63 25.46 -14.91
CA GLU A 156 28.47 24.03 -15.18
C GLU A 156 29.59 23.26 -14.48
N LYS A 157 29.25 22.17 -13.80
CA LYS A 157 30.17 21.38 -12.98
C LYS A 157 30.85 20.25 -13.78
N ASP A 158 30.18 19.73 -14.81
CA ASP A 158 30.74 18.70 -15.70
C ASP A 158 31.75 19.29 -16.70
N LEU A 159 32.91 18.63 -16.81
CA LEU A 159 34.04 19.12 -17.60
C LEU A 159 33.80 19.09 -19.12
N MET A 160 32.97 18.17 -19.62
CA MET A 160 32.69 18.03 -21.05
C MET A 160 31.53 18.96 -21.46
N THR A 161 30.49 18.97 -20.64
CA THR A 161 29.29 19.77 -20.84
C THR A 161 29.61 21.26 -20.74
N GLY A 162 30.35 21.69 -19.71
CA GLY A 162 30.80 23.08 -19.57
C GLY A 162 31.78 23.52 -20.68
N LYS A 163 32.46 22.58 -21.33
CA LYS A 163 33.27 22.83 -22.53
C LYS A 163 32.41 23.05 -23.77
N ILE A 164 31.37 22.24 -23.97
CA ILE A 164 30.41 22.40 -25.07
C ILE A 164 29.65 23.73 -24.92
N LEU A 165 29.18 24.04 -23.72
CA LEU A 165 28.58 25.33 -23.33
C LEU A 165 29.47 26.54 -23.70
N GLY A 166 30.78 26.47 -23.41
CA GLY A 166 31.74 27.52 -23.76
C GLY A 166 31.98 27.70 -25.26
N HIS A 167 31.74 26.67 -26.08
CA HIS A 167 31.80 26.77 -27.55
C HIS A 167 30.47 27.22 -28.18
N LEU A 168 29.35 27.00 -27.49
CA LEU A 168 28.02 27.48 -27.88
C LEU A 168 27.84 28.98 -27.60
N HIS A 169 28.29 29.45 -26.43
CA HIS A 169 28.12 30.84 -25.98
C HIS A 169 29.48 31.52 -25.69
N PRO A 170 30.35 31.72 -26.71
CA PRO A 170 31.70 32.25 -26.51
C PRO A 170 31.74 33.69 -25.96
N ASP A 171 30.67 34.46 -26.15
CA ASP A 171 30.54 35.84 -25.68
C ASP A 171 30.01 35.94 -24.22
N GLN A 172 29.63 34.82 -23.60
CA GLN A 172 29.00 34.77 -22.27
C GLN A 172 29.96 34.22 -21.18
N LYS A 173 29.66 34.50 -19.91
CA LYS A 173 30.57 34.22 -18.77
C LYS A 173 30.44 32.78 -18.26
N VAL A 174 30.87 31.83 -19.09
CA VAL A 174 30.86 30.39 -18.77
C VAL A 174 31.94 30.03 -17.74
N ARG A 175 31.54 29.33 -16.67
CA ARG A 175 32.40 28.87 -15.57
C ARG A 175 32.28 27.36 -15.39
N VAL A 176 33.31 26.62 -15.80
CA VAL A 176 33.37 25.14 -15.66
C VAL A 176 33.77 24.75 -14.22
N GLN A 177 32.89 25.03 -13.26
CA GLN A 177 32.99 24.65 -11.86
C GLN A 177 31.61 24.66 -11.18
N GLY A 178 31.51 24.02 -10.00
CA GLY A 178 30.29 24.07 -9.18
C GLY A 178 29.95 25.48 -8.67
N PHE A 179 28.65 25.76 -8.59
CA PHE A 179 28.07 27.04 -8.15
C PHE A 179 28.48 27.44 -6.72
N GLU A 180 28.85 26.47 -5.87
CA GLU A 180 29.31 26.74 -4.49
C GLU A 180 30.59 27.62 -4.40
N LYS A 181 31.24 27.86 -5.55
CA LYS A 181 32.46 28.68 -5.68
C LYS A 181 32.21 30.11 -6.19
N ILE A 182 30.97 30.55 -6.32
CA ILE A 182 30.66 31.93 -6.71
C ILE A 182 31.27 32.93 -5.69
N GLU A 183 31.94 33.97 -6.19
CA GLU A 183 32.65 34.92 -5.33
C GLU A 183 31.70 35.94 -4.70
N LYS A 184 32.01 36.38 -3.47
CA LYS A 184 31.26 37.38 -2.69
C LYS A 184 30.83 38.67 -3.43
N PRO A 185 31.57 39.21 -4.43
CA PRO A 185 31.10 40.36 -5.21
C PRO A 185 29.84 40.12 -6.04
N PHE A 186 29.37 38.87 -6.14
CA PHE A 186 28.14 38.48 -6.83
C PHE A 186 26.96 38.17 -5.89
N THR A 187 27.10 38.49 -4.60
CA THR A 187 25.96 38.60 -3.66
C THR A 187 25.17 39.88 -4.00
N ASP A 188 23.83 39.82 -3.93
CA ASP A 188 22.90 40.92 -4.28
C ASP A 188 23.11 41.51 -5.71
N TYR A 189 23.59 40.70 -6.66
CA TYR A 189 24.08 41.17 -7.95
C TYR A 189 23.16 40.91 -9.16
N PHE A 190 22.50 39.76 -9.26
CA PHE A 190 21.78 39.38 -10.48
C PHE A 190 20.32 39.83 -10.49
N ASP A 191 19.79 40.16 -11.67
CA ASP A 191 18.39 40.57 -11.85
C ASP A 191 17.46 39.34 -11.97
N LEU A 192 17.97 38.25 -12.55
CA LEU A 192 17.34 36.94 -12.65
C LEU A 192 18.34 35.82 -12.36
N ALA A 193 17.93 34.81 -11.60
CA ALA A 193 18.55 33.49 -11.57
C ALA A 193 17.57 32.45 -12.15
N ILE A 194 17.98 31.73 -13.20
CA ILE A 194 17.12 30.78 -13.94
C ILE A 194 17.92 29.53 -14.32
N SER A 195 17.36 28.33 -14.13
CA SER A 195 18.04 27.04 -14.37
C SER A 195 17.10 25.84 -14.13
N ASN A 196 17.45 24.68 -14.68
CA ASN A 196 17.02 23.39 -14.15
C ASN A 196 18.10 22.88 -13.19
N ILE A 197 17.83 22.97 -11.88
CA ILE A 197 18.82 22.72 -10.84
C ILE A 197 18.90 21.23 -10.50
N PRO A 198 20.08 20.67 -10.12
CA PRO A 198 20.23 19.24 -9.88
C PRO A 198 19.32 18.70 -8.76
N PHE A 199 18.75 17.52 -8.97
CA PHE A 199 17.76 16.90 -8.07
C PHE A 199 18.41 16.02 -6.98
N GLY A 200 17.68 15.78 -5.88
CA GLY A 200 17.99 14.75 -4.88
C GLY A 200 18.83 15.19 -3.67
N ASP A 201 19.11 14.23 -2.78
CA ASP A 201 19.67 14.45 -1.44
C ASP A 201 21.22 14.42 -1.42
N VAL A 202 21.84 15.10 -2.39
CA VAL A 202 23.30 15.23 -2.46
C VAL A 202 23.74 16.39 -1.56
N ALA A 203 24.65 16.12 -0.62
CA ALA A 203 25.20 17.16 0.25
C ALA A 203 26.23 18.05 -0.47
N VAL A 204 26.15 19.36 -0.25
CA VAL A 204 27.10 20.39 -0.73
C VAL A 204 27.87 20.94 0.45
N PHE A 205 29.17 21.23 0.26
CA PHE A 205 30.00 21.86 1.30
C PHE A 205 30.17 23.36 1.02
N ASP A 206 29.38 24.18 1.70
CA ASP A 206 29.54 25.64 1.75
C ASP A 206 29.83 26.06 3.20
N PRO A 207 31.01 26.64 3.50
CA PRO A 207 31.36 27.11 4.84
C PRO A 207 30.44 28.19 5.42
N GLU A 208 29.86 29.06 4.59
CA GLU A 208 29.00 30.18 5.02
C GLU A 208 27.64 29.67 5.50
N PHE A 209 27.10 28.66 4.82
CA PHE A 209 25.88 27.98 5.22
C PHE A 209 26.12 27.07 6.43
N THR A 210 27.22 26.30 6.42
CA THR A 210 27.59 25.40 7.52
C THR A 210 27.83 26.17 8.84
N GLY A 211 28.43 27.36 8.77
CA GLY A 211 28.68 28.24 9.92
C GLY A 211 27.53 29.16 10.31
N SER A 212 26.40 29.15 9.58
CA SER A 212 25.29 30.07 9.82
C SER A 212 24.60 29.82 11.17
N GLN A 213 24.07 30.86 11.80
CA GLN A 213 23.23 30.67 13.00
C GLN A 213 21.82 30.19 12.63
N ASP A 214 21.32 30.54 11.45
CA ASP A 214 20.00 30.17 10.98
C ASP A 214 19.87 28.63 10.81
N PRO A 215 18.83 27.98 11.37
CA PRO A 215 18.64 26.53 11.25
C PRO A 215 18.38 26.05 9.81
N ALA A 216 17.65 26.81 9.00
CA ALA A 216 17.34 26.48 7.62
C ALA A 216 18.57 26.61 6.72
N ARG A 217 19.36 27.68 6.90
CA ARG A 217 20.65 27.83 6.19
C ARG A 217 21.66 26.73 6.55
N ARG A 218 21.63 26.20 7.79
CA ARG A 218 22.43 25.03 8.18
C ARG A 218 21.88 23.69 7.69
N SER A 219 20.58 23.58 7.38
CA SER A 219 20.01 22.33 6.85
C SER A 219 20.02 22.26 5.31
N ALA A 220 19.94 23.39 4.61
CA ALA A 220 19.88 23.45 3.15
C ALA A 220 21.03 22.71 2.43
N PRO A 221 22.32 22.78 2.87
CA PRO A 221 23.42 22.06 2.20
C PRO A 221 23.36 20.54 2.31
N LYS A 222 22.38 19.96 3.02
CA LYS A 222 22.18 18.50 3.08
C LYS A 222 21.55 17.93 1.80
N ALA A 223 20.86 18.75 1.02
CA ALA A 223 20.23 18.34 -0.23
C ALA A 223 20.39 19.47 -1.27
N ILE A 224 21.03 19.16 -2.38
CA ILE A 224 21.54 20.16 -3.34
C ILE A 224 20.45 21.10 -3.86
N HIS A 225 19.24 20.60 -4.10
CA HIS A 225 18.10 21.40 -4.52
C HIS A 225 17.75 22.54 -3.53
N ASN A 226 17.76 22.25 -2.21
CA ASN A 226 17.50 23.25 -1.17
C ASN A 226 18.61 24.30 -1.09
N TYR A 227 19.87 23.88 -1.26
CA TYR A 227 21.03 24.78 -1.26
C TYR A 227 20.96 25.79 -2.42
N PHE A 228 20.63 25.32 -3.63
CA PHE A 228 20.56 26.17 -4.81
C PHE A 228 19.56 27.32 -4.66
N PHE A 229 18.32 27.07 -4.20
CA PHE A 229 17.36 28.16 -3.95
C PHE A 229 17.90 29.22 -2.98
N LEU A 230 18.44 28.82 -1.83
CA LEU A 230 18.88 29.76 -0.81
C LEU A 230 20.17 30.51 -1.22
N LYS A 231 21.12 29.85 -1.89
CA LYS A 231 22.34 30.50 -2.40
C LYS A 231 22.04 31.42 -3.58
N SER A 232 21.02 31.13 -4.40
CA SER A 232 20.56 32.03 -5.46
C SER A 232 19.73 33.20 -4.94
N LEU A 233 18.97 33.03 -3.86
CA LEU A 233 18.37 34.16 -3.11
C LEU A 233 19.44 35.07 -2.48
N ASP A 234 20.62 34.55 -2.10
CA ASP A 234 21.77 35.42 -1.74
C ASP A 234 22.35 36.16 -2.96
N ALA A 235 22.31 35.55 -4.15
CA ALA A 235 22.98 36.05 -5.35
C ALA A 235 22.15 37.08 -6.15
N VAL A 236 20.82 36.97 -6.17
CA VAL A 236 19.96 37.99 -6.82
C VAL A 236 19.84 39.25 -5.98
N ARG A 237 19.73 40.41 -6.64
CA ARG A 237 19.44 41.69 -5.99
C ARG A 237 18.05 41.71 -5.35
N GLU A 238 17.80 42.67 -4.47
CA GLU A 238 16.45 42.95 -3.97
C GLU A 238 15.48 43.23 -5.15
N GLY A 239 14.26 42.67 -5.05
CA GLY A 239 13.27 42.65 -6.12
C GLY A 239 13.61 41.75 -7.31
N GLY A 240 14.79 41.11 -7.36
CA GLY A 240 15.21 40.18 -8.39
C GLY A 240 14.53 38.80 -8.29
N ILE A 241 14.56 38.04 -9.38
CA ILE A 241 13.77 36.82 -9.56
C ILE A 241 14.64 35.55 -9.46
N VAL A 242 14.13 34.50 -8.81
CA VAL A 242 14.68 33.14 -8.84
C VAL A 242 13.62 32.20 -9.43
N ALA A 243 13.89 31.63 -10.61
CA ALA A 243 12.96 30.76 -11.35
C ALA A 243 13.62 29.42 -11.67
N PHE A 244 13.31 28.37 -10.89
CA PHE A 244 13.98 27.07 -11.04
C PHE A 244 13.02 25.91 -11.29
N ILE A 245 13.37 25.07 -12.27
CA ILE A 245 12.86 23.70 -12.36
C ILE A 245 13.64 22.87 -11.34
N THR A 246 12.92 22.13 -10.48
CA THR A 246 13.48 21.38 -9.34
C THR A 246 12.71 20.08 -9.08
N SER A 247 13.24 19.22 -8.22
CA SER A 247 12.53 18.01 -7.78
C SER A 247 11.37 18.33 -6.83
N GLN A 248 10.25 17.62 -6.98
CA GLN A 248 9.04 17.77 -6.14
C GLN A 248 9.30 17.69 -4.62
N GLY A 249 10.41 17.06 -4.20
CA GLY A 249 10.86 17.03 -2.81
C GLY A 249 11.02 18.41 -2.14
N VAL A 250 11.28 19.50 -2.87
CA VAL A 250 11.30 20.87 -2.30
C VAL A 250 9.94 21.20 -1.67
N LEU A 251 8.86 20.95 -2.41
CA LEU A 251 7.50 21.31 -2.04
C LEU A 251 6.84 20.24 -1.17
N ASP A 252 6.98 18.96 -1.52
CA ASP A 252 6.20 17.87 -0.93
C ASP A 252 6.83 17.27 0.33
N ALA A 253 8.16 17.37 0.52
CA ALA A 253 8.80 16.75 1.69
C ALA A 253 8.46 17.52 2.98
N PRO A 254 7.90 16.88 4.03
CA PRO A 254 7.64 17.55 5.31
C PRO A 254 8.91 18.03 6.01
N SER A 255 10.04 17.36 5.77
CA SER A 255 11.38 17.76 6.26
C SER A 255 11.88 19.09 5.69
N ASN A 256 11.36 19.52 4.54
CA ASN A 256 11.74 20.77 3.88
C ASN A 256 10.90 21.98 4.33
N ALA A 257 9.95 21.81 5.27
CA ALA A 257 9.16 22.92 5.81
C ALA A 257 10.01 24.12 6.34
N PRO A 258 11.15 23.94 7.03
CA PRO A 258 12.00 25.07 7.42
C PRO A 258 12.66 25.80 6.23
N ILE A 259 12.87 25.10 5.11
CA ILE A 259 13.41 25.71 3.88
C ILE A 259 12.32 26.55 3.21
N ARG A 260 11.09 26.03 3.08
CA ARG A 260 9.95 26.78 2.53
C ARG A 260 9.57 27.97 3.40
N GLU A 261 9.65 27.82 4.73
CA GLU A 261 9.51 28.95 5.66
C GLU A 261 10.60 30.01 5.45
N TYR A 262 11.87 29.62 5.23
CA TYR A 262 12.93 30.56 4.91
C TYR A 262 12.69 31.28 3.58
N MET A 263 12.21 30.57 2.54
CA MET A 263 11.82 31.19 1.26
C MET A 263 10.73 32.26 1.47
N MET A 264 9.58 31.91 2.06
CA MET A 264 8.44 32.82 2.22
C MET A 264 8.68 33.99 3.18
N ARG A 265 9.74 33.93 4.00
CA ARG A 265 10.19 35.06 4.86
C ARG A 265 11.11 36.06 4.15
N ASN A 266 11.82 35.66 3.09
CA ASN A 266 12.81 36.49 2.39
C ASN A 266 12.43 36.73 0.90
N ALA A 267 11.30 36.21 0.46
CA ALA A 267 10.78 36.33 -0.89
C ALA A 267 9.24 36.34 -0.91
N ASN A 268 8.68 36.97 -1.94
CA ASN A 268 7.30 36.80 -2.35
C ASN A 268 7.20 35.53 -3.22
N LEU A 269 6.11 34.78 -3.08
CA LEU A 269 5.74 33.74 -4.03
C LEU A 269 5.21 34.38 -5.32
N VAL A 270 5.83 34.10 -6.47
CA VAL A 270 5.42 34.65 -7.78
C VAL A 270 4.68 33.62 -8.61
N GLY A 271 5.02 32.34 -8.48
CA GLY A 271 4.27 31.27 -9.15
C GLY A 271 4.85 29.87 -8.94
N VAL A 272 4.00 28.86 -9.08
CA VAL A 272 4.38 27.44 -9.11
C VAL A 272 3.64 26.72 -10.23
N ALA A 273 4.35 25.88 -10.98
CA ALA A 273 3.76 24.92 -11.91
C ALA A 273 4.33 23.52 -11.64
N ARG A 274 3.48 22.55 -11.28
CA ARG A 274 3.90 21.15 -11.21
C ARG A 274 3.97 20.58 -12.62
N LEU A 275 5.15 20.13 -13.02
CA LEU A 275 5.42 19.68 -14.37
C LEU A 275 5.10 18.18 -14.53
N PRO A 276 4.67 17.72 -15.71
CA PRO A 276 4.37 16.31 -15.96
C PRO A 276 5.63 15.44 -15.84
N ASN A 277 5.47 14.24 -15.27
CA ASN A 277 6.54 13.24 -15.16
C ASN A 277 7.16 12.90 -16.53
N ASN A 278 6.36 12.86 -17.60
CA ASN A 278 6.83 12.54 -18.95
C ASN A 278 7.57 13.69 -19.67
N LEU A 279 7.83 14.83 -19.01
CA LEU A 279 8.66 15.93 -19.52
C LEU A 279 10.05 15.48 -19.99
N PHE A 280 10.67 14.52 -19.28
CA PHE A 280 12.05 14.09 -19.54
C PHE A 280 12.17 12.77 -20.31
N THR A 281 11.06 12.10 -20.67
CA THR A 281 11.07 10.76 -21.29
C THR A 281 11.79 10.75 -22.65
N ASP A 282 11.42 11.65 -23.57
CA ASP A 282 11.96 11.71 -24.93
C ASP A 282 13.45 12.15 -24.98
N ASN A 283 13.91 12.91 -23.98
CA ASN A 283 15.27 13.48 -23.94
C ASN A 283 16.26 12.71 -23.06
N ALA A 284 15.83 12.15 -21.93
CA ALA A 284 16.71 11.49 -20.95
C ALA A 284 16.21 10.11 -20.48
N GLY A 285 15.09 9.61 -21.01
CA GLY A 285 14.59 8.26 -20.72
C GLY A 285 14.13 8.07 -19.27
N THR A 286 13.55 9.09 -18.65
CA THR A 286 13.11 9.04 -17.25
C THR A 286 11.80 9.79 -17.02
N GLU A 287 11.03 9.35 -16.02
CA GLU A 287 9.70 9.88 -15.66
C GLU A 287 9.71 10.50 -14.25
N VAL A 288 10.74 11.29 -13.95
CA VAL A 288 10.88 12.02 -12.68
C VAL A 288 9.85 13.15 -12.56
N GLY A 289 9.21 13.26 -11.41
CA GLY A 289 8.33 14.39 -11.11
C GLY A 289 9.14 15.64 -10.74
N SER A 290 8.83 16.78 -11.37
CA SER A 290 9.47 18.07 -11.14
C SER A 290 8.46 19.20 -10.95
N ASP A 291 8.90 20.27 -10.31
CA ASP A 291 8.15 21.52 -10.10
C ASP A 291 8.97 22.69 -10.66
N LEU A 292 8.31 23.64 -11.31
CA LEU A 292 8.83 24.99 -11.57
C LEU A 292 8.38 25.90 -10.42
N ILE A 293 9.33 26.57 -9.77
CA ILE A 293 9.07 27.53 -8.68
C ILE A 293 9.67 28.89 -9.04
N ILE A 294 8.86 29.94 -8.97
CA ILE A 294 9.25 31.32 -9.24
C ILE A 294 9.06 32.15 -7.96
N LEU A 295 10.16 32.75 -7.49
CA LEU A 295 10.23 33.58 -6.29
C LEU A 295 10.80 34.97 -6.63
N GLN A 296 10.34 36.00 -5.93
CA GLN A 296 10.90 37.35 -6.02
C GLN A 296 11.48 37.76 -4.68
N LYS A 297 12.75 38.16 -4.65
CA LYS A 297 13.44 38.51 -3.40
C LYS A 297 12.84 39.76 -2.76
N ASN A 298 12.45 39.62 -1.51
CA ASN A 298 11.86 40.65 -0.65
C ASN A 298 12.36 40.43 0.78
N SER A 299 13.60 40.81 1.02
CA SER A 299 14.29 40.76 2.31
C SER A 299 13.69 41.76 3.31
N GLY A 300 13.04 42.83 2.80
CA GLY A 300 12.34 43.84 3.61
C GLY A 300 10.93 43.46 4.08
N LYS A 301 10.45 42.25 3.78
CA LYS A 301 9.07 41.81 4.05
C LYS A 301 8.72 41.81 5.56
N ASN A 302 7.61 42.43 5.93
CA ASN A 302 7.16 42.62 7.33
C ASN A 302 6.74 41.33 8.10
N GLY A 303 7.05 40.14 7.59
CA GLY A 303 6.71 38.86 8.21
C GLY A 303 5.23 38.45 8.11
N GLU A 304 4.35 39.31 7.59
CA GLU A 304 2.99 38.92 7.21
C GLU A 304 3.03 37.97 6.01
N LEU A 305 2.32 36.85 6.12
CA LEU A 305 2.24 35.81 5.09
C LEU A 305 0.86 35.80 4.46
N TYR A 306 0.81 35.85 3.13
CA TYR A 306 -0.45 35.74 2.38
C TYR A 306 -1.00 34.30 2.42
N TYR A 307 -2.24 34.11 1.95
CA TYR A 307 -2.91 32.79 1.98
C TYR A 307 -2.12 31.73 1.21
N ASN A 308 -1.71 32.05 -0.01
CA ASN A 308 -0.92 31.20 -0.90
C ASN A 308 0.42 30.79 -0.26
N GLU A 309 1.08 31.71 0.44
CA GLU A 309 2.38 31.48 1.10
C GLU A 309 2.24 30.58 2.33
N LYS A 310 1.13 30.69 3.06
CA LYS A 310 0.78 29.78 4.16
C LYS A 310 0.54 28.35 3.66
N LEU A 311 -0.10 28.20 2.49
CA LEU A 311 -0.26 26.92 1.81
C LEU A 311 1.08 26.36 1.31
N PHE A 312 1.94 27.21 0.73
CA PHE A 312 3.27 26.83 0.23
C PHE A 312 4.17 26.29 1.36
N MET A 313 4.08 26.85 2.57
CA MET A 313 4.81 26.32 3.73
C MET A 313 4.31 24.93 4.17
N GLN A 314 3.03 24.61 3.95
CA GLN A 314 2.37 23.41 4.46
C GLN A 314 2.43 22.21 3.50
N THR A 315 2.26 21.01 4.07
CA THR A 315 2.15 19.75 3.33
C THR A 315 1.01 18.93 3.90
N GLU A 316 0.10 18.50 3.04
CA GLU A 316 -1.03 17.62 3.35
C GLU A 316 -0.66 16.16 3.10
N GLN A 317 -1.38 15.21 3.71
CA GLN A 317 -1.22 13.78 3.41
C GLN A 317 -2.24 13.35 2.37
N THR A 318 -1.78 12.68 1.33
CA THR A 318 -2.62 12.18 0.24
C THR A 318 -3.24 10.81 0.59
N PRO A 319 -4.30 10.38 -0.13
CA PRO A 319 -4.91 9.06 0.05
C PRO A 319 -3.98 7.85 -0.18
N ILE A 320 -2.79 8.05 -0.77
CA ILE A 320 -1.81 6.99 -1.00
C ILE A 320 -0.68 6.96 0.04
N GLY A 321 -0.74 7.80 1.09
CA GLY A 321 0.28 7.87 2.14
C GLY A 321 1.54 8.65 1.75
N THR A 322 1.51 9.41 0.67
CA THR A 322 2.54 10.42 0.36
C THR A 322 2.13 11.77 0.91
N SER A 323 3.10 12.67 1.09
CA SER A 323 2.81 14.08 1.37
C SER A 323 2.80 14.88 0.07
N VAL A 324 1.96 15.93 -0.01
CA VAL A 324 1.88 16.88 -1.13
C VAL A 324 1.86 18.31 -0.58
N ASN A 325 2.43 19.27 -1.30
CA ASN A 325 2.39 20.68 -0.90
C ASN A 325 0.98 21.29 -0.96
N GLY A 326 0.61 22.07 0.05
CA GLY A 326 -0.71 22.68 0.13
C GLY A 326 -1.01 23.68 -0.99
N TYR A 327 -0.01 24.42 -1.48
CA TYR A 327 -0.21 25.35 -2.60
C TYR A 327 -0.41 24.59 -3.91
N VAL A 328 0.45 23.61 -4.19
CA VAL A 328 0.37 22.77 -5.39
C VAL A 328 -0.94 21.98 -5.46
N TRP A 329 -1.47 21.56 -4.32
CA TRP A 329 -2.76 20.86 -4.22
C TRP A 329 -3.97 21.80 -4.38
N SER A 330 -3.78 23.11 -4.21
CA SER A 330 -4.83 24.13 -4.36
C SER A 330 -4.93 24.74 -5.76
N ILE A 331 -3.86 24.69 -6.56
CA ILE A 331 -3.83 25.13 -7.96
C ILE A 331 -4.21 23.98 -8.91
N SER A 332 -4.73 24.33 -10.09
CA SER A 332 -4.92 23.35 -11.16
C SER A 332 -3.58 22.78 -11.63
N SER A 333 -3.54 21.48 -11.95
CA SER A 333 -2.48 20.92 -12.79
C SER A 333 -2.56 21.50 -14.21
N LEU A 334 -1.47 21.41 -14.97
CA LEU A 334 -1.47 21.81 -16.39
C LEU A 334 -2.61 21.12 -17.16
N SER A 335 -3.13 21.82 -18.17
CA SER A 335 -4.08 21.26 -19.14
C SER A 335 -3.59 19.92 -19.72
N ASN A 336 -4.54 19.11 -20.20
CA ASN A 336 -4.27 17.82 -20.85
C ASN A 336 -3.41 16.82 -20.04
N THR A 337 -3.32 16.97 -18.71
CA THR A 337 -2.51 16.12 -17.82
C THR A 337 -3.38 15.21 -16.97
N ASP A 338 -3.10 13.90 -16.99
CA ASP A 338 -3.77 12.89 -16.17
C ASP A 338 -3.01 12.62 -14.87
N LEU A 339 -3.73 12.59 -13.75
CA LEU A 339 -3.21 12.19 -12.44
C LEU A 339 -3.36 10.67 -12.26
N ILE A 340 -2.26 9.93 -12.44
CA ILE A 340 -2.22 8.46 -12.38
C ILE A 340 -1.55 8.02 -11.07
N ARG A 341 -2.03 6.93 -10.47
CA ARG A 341 -1.35 6.27 -9.35
C ARG A 341 -0.29 5.30 -9.89
N GLY A 342 0.98 5.57 -9.61
CA GLY A 342 2.10 4.72 -9.99
C GLY A 342 3.12 4.60 -8.85
N THR A 343 4.40 4.57 -9.19
CA THR A 343 5.50 4.62 -8.23
C THR A 343 6.48 5.75 -8.51
N ASP A 344 7.18 6.21 -7.48
CA ASP A 344 8.38 7.03 -7.65
C ASP A 344 9.52 6.20 -8.29
N PRO A 345 10.61 6.84 -8.77
CA PRO A 345 11.80 6.14 -9.29
C PRO A 345 12.53 5.25 -8.26
N TYR A 346 12.04 5.15 -7.02
CA TYR A 346 12.55 4.33 -5.94
C TYR A 346 11.58 3.22 -5.51
N GLY A 347 10.48 3.01 -6.25
CA GLY A 347 9.50 1.94 -6.05
C GLY A 347 8.46 2.19 -4.95
N LYS A 348 8.36 3.40 -4.40
CA LYS A 348 7.29 3.77 -3.44
C LYS A 348 6.03 4.20 -4.18
N PRO A 349 4.82 4.02 -3.63
CA PRO A 349 3.60 4.60 -4.19
C PRO A 349 3.74 6.11 -4.39
N ALA A 350 3.36 6.62 -5.56
CA ALA A 350 3.35 8.04 -5.88
C ALA A 350 2.22 8.38 -6.86
N TYR A 351 1.86 9.66 -6.93
CA TYR A 351 1.12 10.18 -8.07
C TYR A 351 2.09 10.55 -9.18
N GLN A 352 1.77 10.15 -10.40
CA GLN A 352 2.45 10.52 -11.63
C GLN A 352 1.50 11.39 -12.43
N LEU A 353 1.99 12.51 -12.95
CA LEU A 353 1.25 13.40 -13.84
C LEU A 353 1.71 13.13 -15.27
N LEU A 354 0.87 12.50 -16.10
CA LEU A 354 1.19 12.20 -17.50
C LEU A 354 0.43 13.15 -18.43
N HIS A 355 1.16 13.93 -19.20
CA HIS A 355 0.58 14.82 -20.20
C HIS A 355 0.26 14.06 -21.48
N ARG A 356 -0.95 14.24 -22.03
CA ARG A 356 -1.45 13.52 -23.21
C ARG A 356 -0.83 14.01 -24.53
N GLY A 357 -0.41 15.28 -24.59
CA GLY A 357 0.23 15.88 -25.75
C GLY A 357 1.76 15.72 -25.76
N GLY A 358 2.39 15.96 -26.92
CA GLY A 358 3.84 16.06 -27.01
C GLY A 358 4.39 17.36 -26.41
N ILE A 359 5.71 17.49 -26.36
CA ILE A 359 6.44 18.62 -25.73
C ILE A 359 5.92 20.00 -26.18
N GLY A 360 5.64 20.21 -27.47
CA GLY A 360 5.10 21.48 -27.98
C GLY A 360 3.72 21.86 -27.43
N GLN A 361 2.86 20.89 -27.10
CA GLN A 361 1.59 21.15 -26.42
C GLN A 361 1.80 21.36 -24.91
N MET A 362 2.71 20.60 -24.30
CA MET A 362 3.08 20.78 -22.89
C MET A 362 3.66 22.17 -22.63
N ALA A 363 4.39 22.72 -23.60
CA ALA A 363 4.90 24.09 -23.59
C ALA A 363 3.75 25.12 -23.62
N GLU A 364 2.79 25.02 -24.53
CA GLU A 364 1.68 25.98 -24.58
C GLU A 364 0.73 25.86 -23.37
N ASP A 365 0.49 24.64 -22.88
CA ASP A 365 -0.29 24.41 -21.66
C ASP A 365 0.42 24.95 -20.40
N LEU A 366 1.77 24.95 -20.39
CA LEU A 366 2.58 25.65 -19.38
C LEU A 366 2.54 27.18 -19.55
N ARG A 367 2.49 27.70 -20.78
CA ARG A 367 2.36 29.14 -21.06
C ARG A 367 1.07 29.70 -20.44
N GLU A 368 -0.06 29.04 -20.68
CA GLU A 368 -1.35 29.46 -20.13
C GLU A 368 -1.39 29.38 -18.60
N HIS A 369 -0.76 28.37 -17.99
CA HIS A 369 -0.62 28.29 -16.53
C HIS A 369 0.24 29.43 -15.98
N LEU A 370 1.37 29.74 -16.62
CA LEU A 370 2.25 30.83 -16.18
C LEU A 370 1.61 32.22 -16.32
N LYS A 371 0.75 32.46 -17.32
CA LYS A 371 -0.05 33.69 -17.42
C LYS A 371 -0.98 33.91 -16.23
N ILE A 372 -1.46 32.82 -15.60
CA ILE A 372 -2.31 32.90 -14.40
C ILE A 372 -1.46 33.15 -13.15
N GLU A 373 -0.39 32.37 -12.96
CA GLU A 373 0.45 32.45 -11.76
C GLU A 373 1.19 33.80 -11.64
N LEU A 374 1.81 34.27 -12.74
CA LEU A 374 2.67 35.46 -12.77
C LEU A 374 1.94 36.78 -12.44
N HIS A 375 0.61 36.77 -12.29
CA HIS A 375 -0.14 37.89 -11.70
C HIS A 375 0.30 38.25 -10.27
N GLN A 376 1.03 37.37 -9.56
CA GLN A 376 1.59 37.65 -8.22
C GLN A 376 2.93 38.41 -8.24
N PHE A 377 3.46 38.77 -9.42
CA PHE A 377 4.72 39.51 -9.59
C PHE A 377 4.63 40.98 -9.13
N ASP A 378 5.47 41.38 -8.17
CA ASP A 378 5.60 42.78 -7.75
C ASP A 378 6.53 43.54 -8.72
N LYS A 379 5.91 44.13 -9.74
CA LYS A 379 6.62 44.91 -10.76
C LYS A 379 7.28 46.18 -10.19
N GLU A 380 6.66 46.84 -9.20
CA GLU A 380 7.23 48.06 -8.61
C GLU A 380 8.52 47.72 -7.86
N LEU A 381 8.53 46.64 -7.08
CA LEU A 381 9.72 46.14 -6.40
C LEU A 381 10.82 45.70 -7.39
N TYR A 382 10.47 45.12 -8.53
CA TYR A 382 11.44 44.75 -9.57
C TYR A 382 12.08 45.97 -10.24
N GLU A 383 11.27 46.98 -10.60
CA GLU A 383 11.74 48.19 -11.29
C GLU A 383 12.52 49.13 -10.35
N MET A 384 12.16 49.21 -9.07
CA MET A 384 12.81 50.07 -8.06
C MET A 384 14.32 49.85 -7.94
N TYR A 385 14.78 48.61 -8.11
CA TYR A 385 16.19 48.21 -8.02
C TYR A 385 16.80 47.84 -9.40
N SER A 386 16.12 48.19 -10.50
CA SER A 386 16.65 48.01 -11.86
C SER A 386 17.83 48.94 -12.16
N LEU A 387 18.80 48.47 -12.96
CA LEU A 387 19.89 49.31 -13.48
C LEU A 387 19.39 50.42 -14.41
N HIS A 388 18.24 50.21 -15.04
CA HIS A 388 17.63 51.08 -16.03
C HIS A 388 16.17 51.37 -15.68
N PRO A 389 15.89 52.27 -14.70
CA PRO A 389 14.53 52.69 -14.39
C PRO A 389 13.89 53.34 -15.62
N ALA A 390 12.70 52.86 -15.99
CA ALA A 390 12.11 53.14 -17.29
C ALA A 390 11.67 54.60 -17.45
N GLN A 391 12.41 55.40 -18.24
CA GLN A 391 11.99 56.74 -18.67
C GLN A 391 10.93 56.67 -19.79
N GLY A 392 9.79 56.03 -19.50
CA GLY A 392 8.61 55.95 -20.37
C GLY A 392 7.65 57.11 -20.12
N LYS A 393 7.32 57.87 -21.18
CA LYS A 393 6.38 59.01 -21.07
C LYS A 393 4.93 58.54 -21.03
N SER A 394 4.12 59.17 -20.18
CA SER A 394 2.66 59.09 -20.28
C SER A 394 2.17 59.69 -21.60
N THR A 395 1.76 58.85 -22.55
CA THR A 395 0.89 59.23 -23.67
C THR A 395 -0.47 58.58 -23.48
N VAL A 396 -1.39 59.33 -22.87
CA VAL A 396 -2.80 58.98 -22.82
C VAL A 396 -3.40 59.14 -24.21
N THR A 397 -4.10 58.11 -24.68
CA THR A 397 -5.12 58.23 -25.73
C THR A 397 -6.39 57.57 -25.20
N GLU A 398 -7.49 58.30 -25.19
CA GLU A 398 -8.70 57.96 -24.44
C GLU A 398 -9.63 57.00 -25.19
N THR A 399 -10.43 56.22 -24.45
CA THR A 399 -11.64 55.57 -24.99
C THR A 399 -12.82 55.63 -24.00
N ILE A 400 -13.17 56.85 -23.57
CA ILE A 400 -14.54 57.33 -23.31
C ILE A 400 -15.47 56.39 -22.48
N SER A 401 -15.51 56.60 -21.16
CA SER A 401 -16.80 56.63 -20.41
C SER A 401 -17.53 57.94 -20.77
N ILE A 402 -18.84 58.12 -20.64
CA ILE A 402 -19.77 58.21 -19.48
C ILE A 402 -21.24 58.29 -20.05
N PRO A 403 -22.37 58.55 -19.34
CA PRO A 403 -22.67 58.79 -17.90
C PRO A 403 -23.93 58.04 -17.34
N VAL A 404 -24.46 58.55 -16.20
CA VAL A 404 -25.80 58.38 -15.54
C VAL A 404 -26.12 57.05 -14.83
N VAL A 405 -26.73 57.01 -13.62
CA VAL A 405 -27.41 58.03 -12.78
C VAL A 405 -27.04 57.88 -11.28
N THR A 406 -27.05 58.97 -10.50
CA THR A 406 -27.20 58.99 -9.02
C THR A 406 -28.38 59.88 -8.60
N PRO A 407 -29.03 59.61 -7.44
CA PRO A 407 -28.96 60.60 -6.34
C PRO A 407 -28.94 59.99 -4.92
N GLU A 408 -28.85 60.87 -3.92
CA GLU A 408 -28.67 60.60 -2.47
C GLU A 408 -29.97 60.33 -1.69
N ILE A 409 -29.84 59.97 -0.40
CA ILE A 409 -30.59 60.57 0.74
C ILE A 409 -29.89 60.21 2.08
N GLN A 410 -29.89 61.14 3.04
CA GLN A 410 -29.40 60.96 4.42
C GLN A 410 -30.55 60.85 5.44
N PRO A 411 -30.35 60.20 6.60
CA PRO A 411 -31.01 60.55 7.86
C PRO A 411 -30.02 61.19 8.87
N ARG A 412 -30.58 61.78 9.95
CA ARG A 412 -29.91 62.77 10.81
C ARG A 412 -30.24 62.58 12.30
N ASN A 413 -29.27 62.87 13.16
CA ASN A 413 -29.29 63.16 14.62
C ASN A 413 -30.36 62.58 15.58
N GLU A 414 -29.85 62.00 16.68
CA GLU A 414 -30.21 62.26 18.10
C GLU A 414 -31.65 62.04 18.63
N MET A 415 -31.78 61.20 19.67
CA MET A 415 -32.07 61.65 21.06
C MET A 415 -32.32 60.45 22.03
N ALA A 416 -31.51 60.32 23.09
CA ALA A 416 -31.90 59.89 24.47
C ALA A 416 -30.66 59.63 25.37
N ALA A 417 -30.83 59.80 26.69
CA ALA A 417 -29.81 60.08 27.70
C ALA A 417 -28.90 58.92 28.21
N LYS A 418 -27.85 59.34 28.95
CA LYS A 418 -26.94 58.61 29.88
C LYS A 418 -27.71 57.92 31.07
N PRO A 419 -27.10 57.06 31.95
CA PRO A 419 -25.65 56.89 32.24
C PRO A 419 -25.10 55.45 32.50
N GLU A 420 -23.76 55.40 32.67
CA GLU A 420 -22.95 54.54 33.58
C GLU A 420 -23.26 53.05 33.82
N ALA A 421 -22.28 52.17 33.51
CA ALA A 421 -21.68 51.26 34.51
C ALA A 421 -20.34 50.61 34.05
N VAL A 422 -19.40 50.58 35.00
CA VAL A 422 -18.04 50.00 35.08
C VAL A 422 -17.77 48.66 34.36
N THR A 423 -16.61 48.58 33.67
CA THR A 423 -15.84 47.33 33.47
C THR A 423 -14.86 47.08 34.62
N PRO A 424 -14.81 45.88 35.22
CA PRO A 424 -13.63 45.34 35.90
C PRO A 424 -12.81 44.42 34.97
N GLN A 425 -11.58 44.13 35.38
CA GLN A 425 -10.64 43.22 34.70
C GLN A 425 -10.82 41.76 35.19
N PRO A 426 -10.31 40.75 34.45
CA PRO A 426 -10.24 39.38 34.97
C PRO A 426 -9.15 39.25 36.04
N GLU A 427 -9.49 38.63 37.17
CA GLU A 427 -8.51 38.26 38.21
C GLU A 427 -8.01 36.82 38.02
N GLU A 428 -6.76 36.57 38.42
CA GLU A 428 -6.19 35.22 38.52
C GLU A 428 -6.70 34.54 39.79
N GLU A 429 -6.99 33.24 39.75
CA GLU A 429 -6.97 32.42 40.97
C GLU A 429 -6.25 31.09 40.77
N LYS A 430 -5.75 30.54 41.89
CA LYS A 430 -4.79 29.42 41.94
C LYS A 430 -5.48 28.11 42.33
N PRO A 431 -4.84 26.94 42.10
CA PRO A 431 -5.51 25.66 42.25
C PRO A 431 -5.73 25.27 43.71
N GLU A 432 -6.95 24.87 44.04
CA GLU A 432 -7.27 24.05 45.21
C GLU A 432 -7.47 22.57 44.84
N ILE A 433 -7.65 21.73 45.86
CA ILE A 433 -7.41 20.28 45.82
C ILE A 433 -8.71 19.53 46.10
N GLU A 434 -9.07 18.58 45.24
CA GLU A 434 -10.11 17.57 45.51
C GLU A 434 -9.58 16.13 45.33
N PRO A 435 -10.23 15.10 45.93
CA PRO A 435 -9.50 13.96 46.49
C PRO A 435 -9.43 12.71 45.61
N HIS A 436 -8.50 11.82 45.97
CA HIS A 436 -8.42 10.43 45.49
C HIS A 436 -9.75 9.66 45.62
N ARG A 437 -10.18 9.00 44.54
CA ARG A 437 -10.88 7.69 44.54
C ARG A 437 -10.75 7.02 43.14
N PRO A 438 -11.05 5.72 42.99
CA PRO A 438 -10.05 4.75 42.55
C PRO A 438 -9.99 4.51 41.04
N ASP A 439 -8.88 3.91 40.62
CA ASP A 439 -8.70 3.38 39.28
C ASP A 439 -9.75 2.28 38.97
N TYR A 440 -10.53 2.49 37.91
CA TYR A 440 -11.25 1.42 37.23
C TYR A 440 -10.38 0.91 36.09
N SER A 441 -10.20 -0.41 36.00
CA SER A 441 -9.42 -1.03 34.93
C SER A 441 -10.07 -0.82 33.57
N GLU A 442 -9.37 -0.16 32.65
CA GLU A 442 -9.82 -0.04 31.25
C GLU A 442 -9.95 -1.44 30.61
N GLY A 443 -11.18 -1.81 30.25
CA GLY A 443 -11.46 -3.05 29.53
C GLY A 443 -10.76 -3.07 28.17
N VAL A 444 -10.24 -4.24 27.77
CA VAL A 444 -9.40 -4.40 26.57
C VAL A 444 -10.19 -4.06 25.30
N GLN A 445 -9.97 -2.87 24.76
CA GLN A 445 -10.52 -2.46 23.47
C GLN A 445 -9.73 -3.11 22.33
N LEU A 446 -10.32 -4.12 21.71
CA LEU A 446 -9.83 -4.70 20.45
C LEU A 446 -10.34 -3.85 19.28
N SER A 447 -9.47 -3.59 18.30
CA SER A 447 -9.81 -2.81 17.11
C SER A 447 -10.37 -3.70 16.00
N LEU A 448 -11.07 -3.13 15.01
CA LEU A 448 -11.58 -3.86 13.83
C LEU A 448 -10.53 -4.75 13.14
N LEU A 449 -9.24 -4.39 13.19
CA LEU A 449 -8.13 -5.16 12.62
C LEU A 449 -7.82 -6.46 13.41
N ASP A 450 -8.20 -6.55 14.69
CA ASP A 450 -8.04 -7.77 15.49
C ASP A 450 -9.06 -8.87 15.10
N LEU A 451 -10.10 -8.56 14.33
CA LEU A 451 -11.12 -9.51 13.85
C LEU A 451 -10.59 -10.49 12.78
N TRP A 452 -9.48 -10.16 12.10
CA TRP A 452 -8.94 -10.92 10.96
C TRP A 452 -7.44 -11.20 11.04
N GLY A 453 -6.92 -11.47 12.24
CA GLY A 453 -5.62 -12.13 12.41
C GLY A 453 -4.37 -11.35 11.95
N MET A 454 -4.42 -10.02 11.98
CA MET A 454 -3.23 -9.18 11.71
C MET A 454 -2.37 -9.00 12.97
N THR A 455 -1.05 -9.07 12.82
CA THR A 455 -0.08 -9.09 13.94
C THR A 455 0.41 -7.70 14.36
N GLU A 456 0.82 -7.59 15.64
CA GLU A 456 1.15 -6.32 16.31
C GLU A 456 2.32 -5.50 15.70
N GLU A 457 3.06 -6.02 14.72
CA GLU A 457 4.24 -5.34 14.19
C GLU A 457 3.87 -4.11 13.34
N VAL A 458 2.63 -4.05 12.82
CA VAL A 458 2.03 -2.85 12.21
C VAL A 458 1.79 -1.75 13.26
N ARG A 459 1.39 -2.11 14.49
CA ARG A 459 1.02 -1.18 15.59
C ARG A 459 2.19 -0.33 16.14
N LYS A 460 3.43 -0.51 15.65
CA LYS A 460 4.63 0.15 16.19
C LYS A 460 5.24 1.25 15.33
N GLN A 461 4.71 1.51 14.14
CA GLN A 461 5.21 2.60 13.29
C GLN A 461 4.50 3.95 13.56
N GLU A 462 3.37 3.94 14.27
CA GLU A 462 2.50 5.11 14.49
C GLU A 462 2.40 5.54 15.97
N ALA A 463 3.50 6.09 16.53
CA ALA A 463 3.45 6.71 17.86
C ALA A 463 4.50 7.84 18.04
N PRO A 464 4.10 9.12 18.16
CA PRO A 464 5.02 10.22 18.41
C PRO A 464 5.52 10.25 19.86
N SER A 465 6.85 10.29 20.05
CA SER A 465 7.49 10.21 21.36
C SER A 465 7.37 11.50 22.18
N LYS A 466 6.45 11.51 23.17
CA LYS A 466 6.33 12.63 24.13
C LYS A 466 7.57 12.72 25.02
N LYS A 467 8.24 13.89 24.99
CA LYS A 467 9.44 14.21 25.76
C LYS A 467 9.16 14.20 27.28
N LYS A 468 9.85 13.35 28.06
CA LYS A 468 9.98 13.54 29.53
C LYS A 468 11.15 14.50 29.82
N LYS A 469 10.93 15.46 30.72
CA LYS A 469 11.98 16.33 31.29
C LYS A 469 12.64 15.61 32.48
N THR A 470 13.97 15.59 32.52
CA THR A 470 14.78 15.38 33.73
C THR A 470 15.95 16.37 33.71
N ALA A 471 16.40 16.80 34.90
CA ALA A 471 17.25 17.98 35.05
C ALA A 471 18.77 17.69 34.95
N LYS A 472 19.55 18.74 34.75
CA LYS A 472 21.03 18.72 34.73
C LYS A 472 21.61 18.26 36.08
N LYS A 473 22.74 17.56 36.05
CA LYS A 473 23.84 17.80 37.01
C LYS A 473 25.23 17.53 36.42
N GLU A 474 26.03 18.59 36.42
CA GLU A 474 27.49 18.68 36.66
C GLU A 474 28.46 17.72 35.93
N SER A 475 29.29 18.31 35.06
CA SER A 475 30.59 17.78 34.59
C SER A 475 31.69 18.05 35.65
N PRO A 476 32.88 17.40 35.59
CA PRO A 476 33.97 18.00 34.79
C PRO A 476 35.09 17.05 34.24
N ALA A 477 35.65 17.48 33.10
CA ALA A 477 37.09 17.54 32.77
C ALA A 477 38.04 16.29 32.75
N ARG A 478 38.33 15.81 31.52
CA ARG A 478 39.63 15.98 30.81
C ARG A 478 40.94 15.40 31.42
N ARG A 479 41.53 14.36 30.76
CA ARG A 479 42.98 14.28 30.39
C ARG A 479 43.36 13.05 29.51
N MET A 480 44.23 13.29 28.52
CA MET A 480 45.18 12.35 27.88
C MET A 480 46.61 12.70 28.41
N PRO A 481 47.79 12.21 27.89
CA PRO A 481 48.17 11.18 26.88
C PRO A 481 49.24 10.20 27.51
N PRO A 482 50.33 9.65 26.88
CA PRO A 482 50.79 9.49 25.47
C PRO A 482 51.36 8.09 25.05
N LYS A 483 51.90 7.99 23.81
CA LYS A 483 52.77 6.89 23.26
C LYS A 483 54.27 7.10 23.59
N PRO A 484 55.19 6.11 23.41
CA PRO A 484 56.03 5.98 22.18
C PRO A 484 56.44 4.50 21.80
N GLN A 485 56.69 4.11 20.52
CA GLN A 485 57.99 3.93 19.74
C GLN A 485 59.04 2.93 20.31
N ALA A 486 59.89 2.18 19.55
CA ALA A 486 59.97 1.81 18.10
C ALA A 486 61.12 0.78 17.76
N GLN A 487 61.05 0.12 16.59
CA GLN A 487 62.12 -0.34 15.63
C GLN A 487 63.23 -1.42 15.96
N VAL A 488 63.79 -1.97 14.83
CA VAL A 488 65.14 -2.59 14.58
C VAL A 488 65.24 -4.15 14.39
N THR A 489 66.22 -4.64 13.61
CA THR A 489 66.45 -6.00 13.00
C THR A 489 67.99 -6.32 12.95
N PRO A 490 68.67 -7.19 12.11
CA PRO A 490 68.28 -8.19 11.06
C PRO A 490 69.14 -9.51 10.87
N LYS A 491 68.77 -10.35 9.86
CA LYS A 491 69.62 -11.13 8.87
C LYS A 491 70.20 -12.58 9.11
N VAL A 492 70.35 -13.33 7.97
CA VAL A 492 71.18 -14.55 7.64
C VAL A 492 70.63 -15.96 8.04
N THR A 493 70.67 -17.10 7.30
CA THR A 493 70.84 -17.57 5.86
C THR A 493 69.97 -18.86 5.60
N THR A 494 70.19 -19.99 4.87
CA THR A 494 71.28 -20.71 4.11
C THR A 494 70.70 -21.79 3.11
N ALA A 495 71.49 -22.72 2.52
CA ALA A 495 71.10 -23.76 1.50
C ALA A 495 72.03 -25.02 1.55
N PRO A 496 71.93 -26.16 0.76
CA PRO A 496 71.09 -26.60 -0.42
C PRO A 496 70.37 -28.00 -0.16
N PRO A 497 70.17 -29.07 -1.01
CA PRO A 497 70.43 -29.40 -2.46
C PRO A 497 69.30 -30.14 -3.29
N GLN A 498 69.40 -31.45 -3.63
CA GLN A 498 68.84 -32.17 -4.83
C GLN A 498 68.98 -33.74 -4.75
N PRO A 499 68.69 -34.64 -5.75
CA PRO A 499 67.80 -34.69 -6.97
C PRO A 499 67.08 -36.08 -7.29
N SER A 500 66.20 -36.22 -8.33
CA SER A 500 65.87 -37.49 -9.09
C SER A 500 64.80 -37.33 -10.25
N ALA A 501 64.74 -38.20 -11.31
CA ALA A 501 63.63 -38.40 -12.31
C ALA A 501 63.91 -39.48 -13.43
N ALA A 502 62.89 -40.23 -13.98
CA ALA A 502 62.85 -40.79 -15.39
C ALA A 502 61.60 -41.71 -15.82
N PRO A 503 61.28 -41.89 -17.16
CA PRO A 503 60.11 -42.59 -17.82
C PRO A 503 60.50 -43.89 -18.67
N PRO A 504 59.90 -44.44 -19.81
CA PRO A 504 58.75 -44.11 -20.75
C PRO A 504 57.92 -45.32 -21.42
N THR A 505 57.27 -45.13 -22.62
CA THR A 505 56.82 -46.10 -23.72
C THR A 505 55.57 -47.06 -23.55
N GLU A 506 54.86 -47.70 -24.54
CA GLU A 506 54.38 -47.59 -25.99
C GLU A 506 53.58 -48.93 -26.40
N ASN A 507 52.85 -49.28 -27.52
CA ASN A 507 52.25 -48.73 -28.79
C ASN A 507 51.30 -49.76 -29.57
N ARG A 508 50.42 -49.31 -30.52
CA ARG A 508 49.81 -50.02 -31.74
C ARG A 508 48.82 -51.24 -31.55
N ASP A 509 48.02 -51.85 -32.49
CA ASP A 509 47.45 -51.74 -33.89
C ASP A 509 46.35 -52.89 -34.09
N SER A 510 45.58 -53.18 -35.19
CA SER A 510 44.73 -52.46 -36.22
C SER A 510 43.88 -53.43 -37.16
N GLN A 511 42.94 -52.94 -38.04
CA GLN A 511 42.18 -53.60 -39.20
C GLN A 511 41.10 -54.74 -38.97
N GLU A 512 40.04 -55.04 -39.78
CA GLU A 512 39.29 -54.39 -40.93
C GLU A 512 37.93 -55.11 -41.32
N THR A 513 37.08 -54.46 -42.17
CA THR A 513 35.99 -54.98 -43.09
C THR A 513 34.47 -54.83 -42.74
N LYS A 514 33.60 -55.01 -43.77
CA LYS A 514 32.16 -54.60 -43.94
C LYS A 514 31.40 -55.68 -44.80
N PRO A 515 30.04 -55.71 -45.04
CA PRO A 515 29.12 -54.55 -45.25
C PRO A 515 27.60 -54.69 -44.84
N VAL A 516 26.85 -53.55 -44.84
CA VAL A 516 25.46 -53.29 -45.39
C VAL A 516 24.36 -54.41 -45.28
N SER A 517 23.09 -54.23 -44.85
CA SER A 517 22.20 -53.13 -44.31
C SER A 517 20.82 -53.77 -43.91
N VAL A 518 19.64 -53.16 -43.59
CA VAL A 518 19.05 -51.79 -43.55
C VAL A 518 17.90 -51.70 -42.49
N ALA A 519 17.38 -50.48 -42.23
CA ALA A 519 15.99 -50.11 -41.83
C ALA A 519 15.28 -50.79 -40.62
N ALA A 520 15.62 -50.30 -39.42
CA ALA A 520 14.72 -49.65 -38.44
C ALA A 520 13.42 -50.32 -37.93
N LYS A 521 13.40 -50.62 -36.62
CA LYS A 521 12.35 -50.21 -35.67
C LYS A 521 12.99 -49.87 -34.29
N ALA A 522 12.21 -49.38 -33.33
CA ALA A 522 12.66 -48.51 -32.24
C ALA A 522 12.95 -49.18 -30.87
N ASP A 523 13.59 -48.39 -29.99
CA ASP A 523 13.87 -48.57 -28.55
C ASP A 523 14.85 -49.70 -28.11
N PRO A 524 15.51 -49.59 -26.93
CA PRO A 524 15.27 -48.64 -25.82
C PRO A 524 16.50 -47.89 -25.24
N ASP A 525 17.67 -47.89 -25.88
CA ASP A 525 18.90 -47.27 -25.33
C ASP A 525 19.43 -46.11 -26.20
N ASP A 526 19.15 -44.86 -25.82
CA ASP A 526 19.75 -43.64 -26.41
C ASP A 526 21.08 -43.30 -25.72
N ILE A 527 22.17 -43.29 -26.48
CA ILE A 527 23.53 -43.06 -25.98
C ILE A 527 24.10 -41.73 -26.51
N TYR A 528 23.29 -40.67 -26.46
CA TYR A 528 23.78 -39.35 -26.04
C TYR A 528 24.42 -39.36 -24.61
N ALA A 529 24.45 -40.50 -23.94
CA ALA A 529 25.22 -40.78 -22.74
C ALA A 529 26.74 -41.01 -22.97
N THR A 530 27.28 -41.16 -24.20
CA THR A 530 28.74 -41.21 -24.43
C THR A 530 29.21 -40.45 -25.70
N LEU A 531 30.20 -39.57 -25.51
CA LEU A 531 30.93 -38.78 -26.53
C LEU A 531 31.93 -39.65 -27.35
N ASP A 532 32.64 -39.19 -28.40
CA ASP A 532 33.46 -37.95 -28.52
C ASP A 532 33.74 -37.49 -29.98
N TRP A 533 34.60 -36.48 -30.16
CA TRP A 533 34.79 -35.65 -31.37
C TRP A 533 35.88 -36.15 -32.38
N ASP A 534 36.15 -35.31 -33.40
CA ASP A 534 37.27 -35.28 -34.38
C ASP A 534 37.25 -36.14 -35.66
N THR A 535 37.04 -35.48 -36.81
CA THR A 535 37.77 -35.70 -38.09
C THR A 535 37.60 -34.48 -39.02
N ASN A 536 38.68 -33.98 -39.65
CA ASN A 536 38.73 -32.63 -40.24
C ASN A 536 39.65 -32.53 -41.53
N PRO A 537 40.04 -31.34 -42.04
CA PRO A 537 39.75 -30.82 -43.40
C PRO A 537 40.89 -31.02 -44.43
N PRO A 538 40.85 -30.40 -45.65
CA PRO A 538 41.65 -29.16 -45.88
C PRO A 538 41.08 -28.16 -46.96
N ILE A 539 41.18 -26.82 -46.82
CA ILE A 539 42.14 -25.84 -47.46
C ILE A 539 41.90 -25.59 -48.99
N ASN A 540 41.93 -24.39 -49.60
CA ASN A 540 42.10 -22.96 -49.19
C ASN A 540 41.38 -22.03 -50.22
N GLY A 541 41.31 -20.68 -50.12
CA GLY A 541 41.86 -19.74 -49.14
C GLY A 541 41.79 -18.27 -49.63
N PHE A 542 42.67 -17.41 -49.11
CA PHE A 542 43.02 -16.04 -49.54
C PHE A 542 41.98 -14.90 -49.41
N TYR A 543 41.03 -15.03 -48.48
CA TYR A 543 40.64 -13.88 -47.63
C TYR A 543 41.36 -13.90 -46.26
N GLU A 544 42.34 -14.80 -46.14
CA GLU A 544 43.36 -14.91 -45.09
C GLU A 544 44.35 -13.73 -45.17
N MET A 545 44.04 -12.61 -44.51
CA MET A 545 45.06 -11.57 -44.24
C MET A 545 44.70 -10.61 -43.10
N MET A 546 43.40 -10.37 -42.85
CA MET A 546 42.93 -9.44 -41.81
C MET A 546 42.35 -10.13 -40.56
N MET A 547 42.40 -11.47 -40.50
CA MET A 547 42.10 -12.26 -39.30
C MET A 547 43.38 -12.56 -38.48
N ASP A 548 44.53 -12.07 -38.95
CA ASP A 548 45.84 -12.70 -38.77
C ASP A 548 46.60 -12.18 -37.54
N LEU A 549 45.95 -12.24 -36.38
CA LEU A 549 46.68 -12.53 -35.13
C LEU A 549 46.49 -14.02 -34.82
N THR A 550 47.52 -14.81 -35.14
CA THR A 550 47.46 -16.29 -35.09
C THR A 550 47.05 -16.82 -33.71
N PRO A 551 46.39 -17.98 -33.64
CA PRO A 551 46.08 -18.64 -32.36
C PRO A 551 47.33 -18.87 -31.50
N GLU A 552 48.47 -19.08 -32.14
CA GLU A 552 49.77 -19.22 -31.50
C GLU A 552 50.24 -17.91 -30.89
N ARG A 553 50.16 -16.77 -31.60
CA ARG A 553 50.48 -15.46 -31.02
C ARG A 553 49.49 -15.05 -29.93
N ARG A 554 48.22 -15.47 -30.02
CA ARG A 554 47.23 -15.33 -28.93
C ARG A 554 47.57 -16.23 -27.72
N LYS A 555 48.05 -17.45 -27.93
CA LYS A 555 48.50 -18.41 -26.90
C LYS A 555 49.82 -17.97 -26.25
N GLU A 556 50.67 -17.29 -27.02
CA GLU A 556 51.91 -16.64 -26.59
C GLU A 556 51.63 -15.37 -25.78
N LEU A 557 50.68 -14.52 -26.21
CA LEU A 557 50.19 -13.38 -25.42
C LEU A 557 49.53 -13.84 -24.10
N ARG A 558 48.72 -14.91 -24.13
CA ARG A 558 48.17 -15.53 -22.91
C ARG A 558 49.28 -16.12 -22.01
N ARG A 559 50.33 -16.71 -22.57
CA ARG A 559 51.53 -17.14 -21.82
C ARG A 559 52.30 -15.96 -21.22
N LEU A 560 52.47 -14.86 -21.96
CA LEU A 560 53.15 -13.66 -21.49
C LEU A 560 52.37 -12.98 -20.35
N ALA A 561 51.03 -12.94 -20.44
CA ALA A 561 50.16 -12.47 -19.37
C ALA A 561 50.26 -13.36 -18.11
N ALA A 562 50.18 -14.68 -18.26
CA ALA A 562 50.35 -15.64 -17.16
C ALA A 562 51.73 -15.51 -16.50
N GLN A 563 52.82 -15.46 -17.28
CA GLN A 563 54.18 -15.26 -16.78
C GLN A 563 54.37 -13.89 -16.07
N HIS A 564 53.57 -12.88 -16.41
CA HIS A 564 53.54 -11.60 -15.70
C HIS A 564 52.78 -11.65 -14.36
N GLN A 565 51.84 -12.59 -14.20
CA GLN A 565 51.16 -12.87 -12.94
C GLN A 565 52.03 -13.76 -12.03
N GLU A 566 52.59 -14.86 -12.55
CA GLU A 566 53.44 -15.80 -11.80
C GLU A 566 54.67 -15.10 -11.18
N LYS A 567 55.29 -14.15 -11.90
CA LYS A 567 56.42 -13.34 -11.41
C LYS A 567 56.10 -12.40 -10.24
N ARG A 568 54.85 -12.34 -9.75
CA ARG A 568 54.45 -11.51 -8.61
C ARG A 568 54.17 -12.27 -7.31
N GLN A 569 54.07 -13.60 -7.30
CA GLN A 569 53.62 -14.36 -6.11
C GLN A 569 54.32 -15.72 -5.91
N HIS A 570 55.44 -15.68 -5.19
CA HIS A 570 56.07 -16.72 -4.32
C HIS A 570 56.92 -15.90 -3.31
N VAL A 571 57.16 -16.25 -2.04
CA VAL A 571 57.29 -17.55 -1.31
C VAL A 571 56.68 -17.40 0.13
N PRO A 572 56.67 -18.40 1.06
CA PRO A 572 55.44 -18.75 1.80
C PRO A 572 55.61 -18.96 3.35
N ASP A 573 54.71 -19.77 3.95
CA ASP A 573 54.91 -20.64 5.13
C ASP A 573 55.02 -20.05 6.57
N VAL A 574 54.75 -20.81 7.67
CA VAL A 574 53.72 -21.85 7.95
C VAL A 574 53.66 -22.16 9.48
N LYS A 575 52.52 -22.68 9.98
CA LYS A 575 52.26 -23.41 11.27
C LYS A 575 52.88 -22.97 12.63
N ALA A 576 52.06 -23.01 13.67
CA ALA A 576 52.44 -23.50 15.01
C ALA A 576 51.22 -24.06 15.79
N ALA A 577 51.46 -24.99 16.72
CA ALA A 577 50.53 -25.61 17.68
C ALA A 577 51.36 -26.34 18.76
N PRO A 578 50.78 -27.07 19.73
CA PRO A 578 49.83 -26.67 20.80
C PRO A 578 50.42 -26.95 22.22
N GLU A 579 49.71 -26.60 23.31
CA GLU A 579 49.56 -27.31 24.62
C GLU A 579 48.87 -26.39 25.67
N GLN A 580 47.85 -26.87 26.42
CA GLN A 580 47.82 -27.23 27.86
C GLN A 580 48.08 -26.04 28.84
N GLU A 581 47.38 -25.87 29.98
CA GLU A 581 47.18 -26.82 31.09
C GLU A 581 45.80 -26.87 31.79
N THR A 582 45.66 -27.95 32.55
CA THR A 582 44.65 -28.48 33.50
C THR A 582 44.01 -27.57 34.56
N ARG A 583 42.81 -27.94 35.05
CA ARG A 583 42.59 -28.60 36.37
C ARG A 583 41.16 -29.15 36.55
N GLN A 584 40.92 -29.94 37.61
CA GLN A 584 39.75 -30.84 37.78
C GLN A 584 39.22 -30.85 39.27
N PRO A 585 38.36 -31.78 39.79
CA PRO A 585 37.16 -31.42 40.57
C PRO A 585 37.14 -31.95 42.04
N GLU A 586 36.00 -31.84 42.78
CA GLU A 586 35.51 -32.88 43.73
C GLU A 586 34.07 -32.65 44.33
N THR A 587 33.36 -33.79 44.59
CA THR A 587 32.27 -34.21 45.55
C THR A 587 31.34 -33.21 46.31
N GLN A 588 30.01 -33.40 46.56
CA GLN A 588 29.12 -34.51 47.07
C GLN A 588 29.05 -34.67 48.64
N PRO A 589 28.03 -35.33 49.29
CA PRO A 589 26.55 -35.40 49.08
C PRO A 589 25.67 -35.40 50.42
N GLU A 590 24.66 -36.31 50.56
CA GLU A 590 23.65 -36.61 51.63
C GLU A 590 22.26 -35.86 51.67
N VAL A 591 21.05 -36.36 52.05
CA VAL A 591 20.44 -37.57 52.76
C VAL A 591 20.04 -37.31 54.25
N ALA A 592 18.93 -37.78 54.89
CA ALA A 592 17.56 -38.32 54.59
C ALA A 592 16.81 -38.63 55.96
N ALA A 593 15.56 -39.14 56.14
CA ALA A 593 14.19 -38.91 55.59
C ALA A 593 13.11 -39.72 56.41
N THR A 594 11.77 -39.58 56.14
CA THR A 594 10.60 -40.49 56.51
C THR A 594 10.13 -40.63 58.00
N PRO A 595 9.01 -41.32 58.40
CA PRO A 595 7.59 -41.41 57.90
C PRO A 595 6.44 -41.47 59.00
N ALA A 596 5.17 -41.80 58.59
CA ALA A 596 4.04 -42.45 59.34
C ALA A 596 3.15 -41.65 60.36
N ALA A 597 1.91 -42.04 60.77
CA ALA A 597 0.75 -42.82 60.20
C ALA A 597 -0.52 -42.83 61.15
N HIS A 598 -1.69 -43.35 60.66
CA HIS A 598 -3.00 -43.66 61.34
C HIS A 598 -4.05 -42.51 61.50
N ALA A 599 -5.38 -42.60 61.21
CA ALA A 599 -6.52 -43.56 61.37
C ALA A 599 -7.47 -43.13 62.56
N THR A 600 -8.82 -43.31 62.64
CA THR A 600 -9.84 -44.16 61.93
C THR A 600 -11.31 -43.71 62.24
N GLU A 601 -12.28 -43.90 61.31
CA GLU A 601 -13.72 -44.34 61.47
C GLU A 601 -14.73 -43.66 62.48
N THR A 602 -16.09 -43.78 62.44
CA THR A 602 -17.13 -44.53 61.63
C THR A 602 -18.57 -43.93 61.71
N ALA A 603 -19.46 -44.27 60.75
CA ALA A 603 -20.94 -44.55 60.84
C ALA A 603 -21.99 -43.48 61.30
N ALA A 604 -23.32 -43.58 61.03
CA ALA A 604 -24.15 -44.16 59.93
C ALA A 604 -25.69 -43.90 60.11
N THR A 605 -26.51 -43.92 59.02
CA THR A 605 -27.99 -44.26 58.94
C THR A 605 -29.06 -43.39 59.68
N SER A 606 -30.38 -43.32 59.35
CA SER A 606 -31.25 -43.72 58.19
C SER A 606 -32.73 -43.21 58.34
N LEU A 607 -33.51 -43.19 57.23
CA LEU A 607 -35.01 -43.24 57.09
C LEU A 607 -35.96 -42.01 57.28
N PHE A 608 -37.12 -42.11 56.60
CA PHE A 608 -38.32 -41.23 56.47
C PHE A 608 -39.43 -41.61 57.52
N PRO A 609 -40.57 -40.87 57.81
CA PRO A 609 -41.56 -40.33 56.83
C PRO A 609 -42.49 -39.11 57.19
N GLU A 610 -43.32 -38.72 56.19
CA GLU A 610 -44.72 -38.17 56.19
C GLU A 610 -45.25 -36.99 57.05
N MET A 611 -46.08 -36.13 56.38
CA MET A 611 -47.29 -35.35 56.78
C MET A 611 -47.38 -34.69 58.19
N GLU A 612 -47.81 -33.44 58.38
CA GLU A 612 -49.06 -32.78 57.92
C GLU A 612 -48.89 -31.25 57.66
N ALA A 613 -49.99 -30.46 57.65
CA ALA A 613 -50.01 -29.07 57.22
C ALA A 613 -50.51 -28.08 58.31
N GLU A 614 -49.78 -27.00 58.51
CA GLU A 614 -50.24 -25.80 59.24
C GLU A 614 -50.15 -24.55 58.36
N LYS A 615 -50.87 -23.49 58.77
CA LYS A 615 -50.88 -22.20 58.06
C LYS A 615 -49.68 -21.36 58.49
N PRO A 616 -49.05 -20.58 57.59
CA PRO A 616 -48.11 -19.56 58.01
C PRO A 616 -48.83 -18.44 58.76
N GLU A 617 -48.38 -18.15 59.98
CA GLU A 617 -48.52 -16.81 60.55
C GLU A 617 -47.50 -15.88 59.86
N GLU A 618 -47.79 -14.58 59.78
CA GLU A 618 -46.87 -13.60 59.17
C GLU A 618 -45.73 -13.27 60.14
N GLU A 619 -44.65 -14.07 60.10
CA GLU A 619 -43.40 -13.69 60.75
C GLU A 619 -42.83 -12.38 60.15
N PRO A 620 -42.23 -11.50 60.98
CA PRO A 620 -41.63 -10.26 60.50
C PRO A 620 -40.48 -10.55 59.55
N LEU A 621 -40.43 -9.82 58.43
CA LEU A 621 -39.42 -10.02 57.38
C LEU A 621 -38.00 -9.87 57.93
N ASP A 622 -37.28 -10.99 58.04
CA ASP A 622 -35.83 -10.93 58.25
C ASP A 622 -35.15 -10.34 57.01
N LEU A 623 -34.51 -9.19 57.24
CA LEU A 623 -33.77 -8.42 56.24
C LEU A 623 -32.30 -8.85 56.12
N SER A 624 -31.88 -9.91 56.82
CA SER A 624 -30.54 -10.47 56.68
C SER A 624 -30.27 -11.01 55.26
N PRO A 625 -29.04 -10.83 54.72
CA PRO A 625 -28.62 -11.49 53.48
C PRO A 625 -28.55 -13.00 53.69
N ARG A 626 -29.20 -13.76 52.80
CA ARG A 626 -29.32 -15.23 52.87
C ARG A 626 -29.01 -15.87 51.52
N PRO A 627 -28.65 -17.17 51.43
CA PRO A 627 -28.54 -17.84 50.13
C PRO A 627 -29.88 -17.79 49.37
N PHE A 628 -29.82 -17.63 48.06
CA PHE A 628 -31.00 -17.64 47.19
C PHE A 628 -31.54 -19.07 47.01
N ASN A 629 -32.82 -19.28 47.36
CA ASN A 629 -33.47 -20.59 47.34
C ASN A 629 -34.35 -20.83 46.09
N GLY A 630 -34.36 -19.89 45.13
CA GLY A 630 -35.06 -20.05 43.86
C GLY A 630 -34.20 -20.74 42.79
N MET A 631 -34.80 -21.09 41.65
CA MET A 631 -34.03 -21.50 40.47
C MET A 631 -33.29 -20.28 39.89
N LEU A 632 -31.98 -20.41 39.66
CA LEU A 632 -31.20 -19.40 38.96
C LEU A 632 -31.44 -19.53 37.45
N GLU A 633 -32.08 -18.54 36.84
CA GLU A 633 -32.28 -18.50 35.39
C GLU A 633 -31.12 -17.81 34.68
N PRO A 634 -30.71 -18.21 33.45
CA PRO A 634 -29.46 -17.77 32.84
C PRO A 634 -29.41 -16.29 32.40
N HIS A 635 -30.44 -15.48 32.69
CA HIS A 635 -30.45 -14.02 32.49
C HIS A 635 -30.36 -13.23 33.81
N TYR A 636 -30.29 -13.89 34.97
CA TYR A 636 -30.07 -13.22 36.25
C TYR A 636 -28.60 -12.76 36.39
N ARG A 637 -28.42 -11.54 36.93
CA ARG A 637 -27.12 -10.85 37.10
C ARG A 637 -26.95 -10.38 38.56
N ASP A 638 -25.74 -9.94 38.90
CA ASP A 638 -25.51 -9.18 40.14
C ASP A 638 -26.36 -7.90 40.11
N GLY A 639 -27.11 -7.62 41.18
CA GLY A 639 -28.09 -6.53 41.24
C GLY A 639 -29.42 -6.81 40.52
N SER A 640 -29.69 -8.02 40.00
CA SER A 640 -31.01 -8.35 39.45
C SER A 640 -32.07 -8.46 40.54
N MET A 641 -33.21 -7.79 40.35
CA MET A 641 -34.41 -7.97 41.21
C MET A 641 -35.05 -9.33 40.94
N VAL A 642 -35.26 -10.14 41.97
CA VAL A 642 -35.86 -11.49 41.87
C VAL A 642 -36.86 -11.75 43.00
N LEU A 643 -37.63 -12.82 42.86
CA LEU A 643 -38.54 -13.32 43.88
C LEU A 643 -37.97 -14.61 44.52
N ASP A 644 -37.82 -14.58 45.83
CA ASP A 644 -37.58 -15.74 46.70
C ASP A 644 -38.77 -16.72 46.60
N ALA A 645 -38.58 -17.99 46.98
CA ALA A 645 -39.63 -19.02 46.91
C ALA A 645 -40.90 -18.61 47.69
N SER A 646 -40.73 -17.88 48.79
CA SER A 646 -41.80 -17.28 49.61
C SER A 646 -42.37 -15.95 49.06
N ARG A 647 -42.17 -15.65 47.76
CA ARG A 647 -42.58 -14.40 47.09
C ARG A 647 -42.05 -13.11 47.73
N ASN A 648 -40.89 -13.17 48.36
CA ASN A 648 -40.20 -11.98 48.86
C ASN A 648 -39.30 -11.40 47.78
N LEU A 649 -39.37 -10.07 47.60
CA LEU A 649 -38.58 -9.34 46.63
C LEU A 649 -37.22 -8.98 47.23
N GLY A 650 -36.17 -9.12 46.42
CA GLY A 650 -34.82 -8.71 46.79
C GLY A 650 -33.94 -8.62 45.54
N TYR A 651 -32.69 -8.20 45.73
CA TYR A 651 -31.67 -8.25 44.69
C TYR A 651 -30.73 -9.44 44.92
N LEU A 652 -30.29 -10.05 43.83
CA LEU A 652 -29.18 -11.00 43.87
C LEU A 652 -27.85 -10.28 44.03
N LYS A 653 -26.92 -10.93 44.70
CA LYS A 653 -25.56 -10.46 44.90
C LYS A 653 -24.58 -11.63 44.96
N ASP A 654 -23.34 -11.39 44.54
CA ASP A 654 -22.23 -12.34 44.64
C ASP A 654 -22.56 -13.66 43.91
N LEU A 655 -22.98 -13.56 42.63
CA LEU A 655 -23.30 -14.72 41.77
C LEU A 655 -22.09 -15.63 41.55
N THR A 656 -22.30 -16.94 41.69
CA THR A 656 -21.33 -17.99 41.34
C THR A 656 -22.03 -19.10 40.53
N PRO A 657 -21.29 -19.97 39.82
CA PRO A 657 -21.88 -21.12 39.11
C PRO A 657 -22.62 -22.14 39.98
N TYR A 658 -22.57 -22.00 41.32
CA TYR A 658 -23.13 -22.93 42.29
C TYR A 658 -24.13 -22.28 43.27
N GLY A 659 -24.43 -20.98 43.12
CA GLY A 659 -25.35 -20.25 44.00
C GLY A 659 -25.13 -18.74 44.00
N ALA A 660 -26.06 -18.01 44.62
CA ALA A 660 -26.02 -16.56 44.78
C ALA A 660 -26.56 -16.14 46.16
N THR A 661 -26.19 -14.95 46.63
CA THR A 661 -26.78 -14.34 47.83
C THR A 661 -28.03 -13.55 47.44
N PHE A 662 -29.11 -13.69 48.19
CA PHE A 662 -30.33 -12.90 48.10
C PHE A 662 -30.37 -11.87 49.22
N GLN A 663 -30.51 -10.59 48.86
CA GLN A 663 -30.67 -9.49 49.80
C GLN A 663 -32.08 -8.88 49.66
N PRO A 664 -32.99 -9.06 50.65
CA PRO A 664 -34.37 -8.61 50.56
C PRO A 664 -34.50 -7.07 50.51
N LEU A 665 -35.54 -6.60 49.83
CA LEU A 665 -35.89 -5.18 49.70
C LEU A 665 -37.12 -4.85 50.55
N ASP A 666 -36.96 -3.92 51.50
CA ASP A 666 -38.09 -3.28 52.17
C ASP A 666 -38.71 -2.22 51.25
N LEU A 667 -39.88 -2.53 50.71
CA LEU A 667 -40.67 -1.66 49.84
C LEU A 667 -42.12 -1.62 50.34
N THR A 668 -42.72 -0.44 50.29
CA THR A 668 -44.15 -0.27 50.62
C THR A 668 -45.01 -1.20 49.75
N GLY A 669 -46.12 -1.72 50.27
CA GLY A 669 -46.91 -2.77 49.58
C GLY A 669 -47.24 -2.47 48.12
N TYR A 670 -47.64 -1.23 47.82
CA TYR A 670 -47.91 -0.75 46.46
C TYR A 670 -46.67 -0.79 45.53
N GLN A 671 -45.47 -0.56 46.07
CA GLN A 671 -44.22 -0.72 45.33
C GLN A 671 -43.81 -2.21 45.20
N LYS A 672 -44.06 -3.04 46.22
CA LYS A 672 -43.81 -4.50 46.18
C LYS A 672 -44.65 -5.17 45.09
N GLU A 673 -45.96 -4.88 45.01
CA GLU A 673 -46.85 -5.38 43.94
C GLU A 673 -46.38 -4.96 42.54
N LYS A 674 -46.05 -3.68 42.38
CA LYS A 674 -45.56 -3.12 41.12
C LYS A 674 -44.24 -3.77 40.67
N ALA A 675 -43.35 -4.08 41.60
CA ALA A 675 -42.09 -4.78 41.34
C ALA A 675 -42.29 -6.26 41.00
N MET A 676 -43.22 -6.96 41.67
CA MET A 676 -43.56 -8.37 41.34
C MET A 676 -44.07 -8.50 39.90
N LEU A 677 -44.91 -7.57 39.44
CA LEU A 677 -45.43 -7.56 38.07
C LEU A 677 -44.36 -7.17 37.03
N TYR A 678 -43.45 -6.26 37.38
CA TYR A 678 -42.28 -5.96 36.55
C TYR A 678 -41.34 -7.17 36.38
N VAL A 679 -41.01 -7.88 37.47
CA VAL A 679 -40.16 -9.09 37.42
C VAL A 679 -40.81 -10.15 36.52
N SER A 680 -42.12 -10.40 36.68
CA SER A 680 -42.89 -11.34 35.85
C SER A 680 -42.88 -10.95 34.35
N LEU A 681 -42.95 -9.66 34.04
CA LEU A 681 -42.84 -9.13 32.68
C LEU A 681 -41.44 -9.33 32.08
N ARG A 682 -40.38 -9.00 32.84
CA ARG A 682 -38.98 -9.19 32.41
C ARG A 682 -38.68 -10.66 32.12
N ASP A 683 -39.03 -11.54 33.04
CA ASP A 683 -38.68 -12.96 32.93
C ASP A 683 -39.47 -13.64 31.81
N SER A 684 -40.70 -13.21 31.52
CA SER A 684 -41.43 -13.64 30.32
C SER A 684 -40.79 -13.16 29.02
N TYR A 685 -40.23 -11.94 28.99
CA TYR A 685 -39.52 -11.39 27.83
C TYR A 685 -38.19 -12.10 27.55
N GLU A 686 -37.32 -12.28 28.56
CA GLU A 686 -36.03 -12.95 28.36
C GLU A 686 -36.21 -14.43 27.97
N ARG A 687 -37.22 -15.11 28.52
CA ARG A 687 -37.59 -16.47 28.10
C ARG A 687 -38.08 -16.52 26.65
N LEU A 688 -38.93 -15.59 26.21
CA LEU A 688 -39.36 -15.50 24.81
C LEU A 688 -38.17 -15.23 23.89
N TYR A 689 -37.36 -14.21 24.19
CA TYR A 689 -36.24 -13.81 23.33
C TYR A 689 -35.22 -14.95 23.19
N ARG A 690 -34.86 -15.63 24.29
CA ARG A 690 -33.96 -16.79 24.25
C ARG A 690 -34.56 -17.94 23.44
N TYR A 691 -35.84 -18.24 23.61
CA TYR A 691 -36.53 -19.30 22.87
C TYR A 691 -36.54 -19.03 21.35
N GLU A 692 -36.93 -17.82 20.94
CA GLU A 692 -36.88 -17.38 19.54
C GLU A 692 -35.45 -17.46 18.96
N ALA A 693 -34.44 -17.03 19.71
CA ALA A 693 -33.05 -16.97 19.26
C ALA A 693 -32.30 -18.33 19.25
N GLU A 694 -32.75 -19.31 20.05
CA GLU A 694 -32.14 -20.66 20.13
C GLU A 694 -32.84 -21.68 19.22
N TYR A 695 -34.18 -21.62 19.11
CA TYR A 695 -34.97 -22.66 18.44
C TYR A 695 -35.56 -22.23 17.08
N HIS A 696 -35.55 -20.93 16.76
CA HIS A 696 -36.15 -20.36 15.54
C HIS A 696 -37.63 -20.76 15.34
N ASP A 697 -38.38 -20.86 16.45
CA ASP A 697 -39.83 -21.05 16.48
C ASP A 697 -40.52 -19.78 17.02
N GLU A 698 -41.77 -19.54 16.61
CA GLU A 698 -42.50 -18.32 16.97
C GLU A 698 -42.86 -18.22 18.45
N GLY A 699 -42.79 -19.30 19.24
CA GLY A 699 -43.00 -19.24 20.70
C GLY A 699 -44.37 -18.66 21.08
N SER A 700 -45.43 -19.00 20.34
CA SER A 700 -46.75 -18.35 20.42
C SER A 700 -47.31 -18.27 21.86
N ALA A 701 -47.19 -19.34 22.64
CA ALA A 701 -47.62 -19.36 24.04
C ALA A 701 -46.82 -18.39 24.93
N GLN A 702 -45.51 -18.29 24.71
CA GLN A 702 -44.60 -17.37 25.39
C GLN A 702 -44.90 -15.91 24.99
N ARG A 703 -45.23 -15.62 23.72
CA ARG A 703 -45.62 -14.28 23.27
C ARG A 703 -47.00 -13.85 23.81
N ILE A 704 -47.94 -14.80 23.97
CA ILE A 704 -49.21 -14.57 24.66
C ILE A 704 -48.98 -14.26 26.16
N ALA A 705 -48.09 -15.00 26.83
CA ALA A 705 -47.73 -14.72 28.23
C ALA A 705 -47.09 -13.33 28.38
N LEU A 706 -46.14 -12.97 27.50
CA LEU A 706 -45.50 -11.65 27.49
C LEU A 706 -46.53 -10.51 27.31
N ASN A 707 -47.45 -10.63 26.36
CA ASN A 707 -48.54 -9.64 26.19
C ASN A 707 -49.42 -9.54 27.45
N THR A 708 -49.80 -10.67 28.03
CA THR A 708 -50.64 -10.72 29.24
C THR A 708 -49.99 -9.99 30.41
N CYS A 709 -48.70 -10.24 30.68
CA CYS A 709 -47.95 -9.55 31.75
C CYS A 709 -47.77 -8.05 31.48
N TYR A 710 -47.57 -7.64 30.22
CA TYR A 710 -47.46 -6.23 29.84
C TYR A 710 -48.79 -5.49 30.00
N ASP A 711 -49.88 -6.07 29.47
CA ASP A 711 -51.19 -5.42 29.50
C ASP A 711 -51.72 -5.32 30.95
N GLU A 712 -51.45 -6.31 31.81
CA GLU A 712 -51.73 -6.21 33.25
C GLU A 712 -50.90 -5.10 33.93
N PHE A 713 -49.61 -4.97 33.62
CA PHE A 713 -48.77 -3.90 34.17
C PHE A 713 -49.29 -2.52 33.76
N VAL A 714 -49.59 -2.33 32.47
CA VAL A 714 -50.05 -1.04 31.93
C VAL A 714 -51.45 -0.68 32.42
N MET A 715 -52.37 -1.64 32.57
CA MET A 715 -53.69 -1.38 33.17
C MET A 715 -53.61 -0.91 34.63
N ARG A 716 -52.62 -1.40 35.41
CA ARG A 716 -52.47 -1.06 36.84
C ARG A 716 -51.61 0.17 37.09
N TYR A 717 -50.56 0.41 36.30
CA TYR A 717 -49.53 1.43 36.56
C TYR A 717 -49.15 2.31 35.36
N GLY A 718 -49.78 2.13 34.20
CA GLY A 718 -49.46 2.85 32.96
C GLY A 718 -48.13 2.44 32.31
N ASN A 719 -47.76 3.14 31.25
CA ASN A 719 -46.61 2.84 30.39
C ASN A 719 -45.26 2.71 31.12
N LEU A 720 -44.40 1.79 30.68
CA LEU A 720 -43.07 1.52 31.25
C LEU A 720 -42.18 2.78 31.26
N ASN A 721 -42.19 3.55 30.18
CA ASN A 721 -41.45 4.82 30.02
C ASN A 721 -42.08 6.01 30.75
N ALA A 722 -43.18 5.85 31.48
CA ALA A 722 -43.74 6.91 32.30
C ALA A 722 -42.75 7.33 33.43
N LYS A 723 -42.65 8.63 33.72
CA LYS A 723 -41.72 9.19 34.72
C LYS A 723 -41.86 8.60 36.14
N GLN A 724 -43.01 7.98 36.44
CA GLN A 724 -43.32 7.31 37.71
C GLN A 724 -42.90 5.82 37.75
N ASN A 725 -42.57 5.25 36.59
CA ASN A 725 -42.25 3.82 36.40
C ASN A 725 -40.74 3.63 36.21
N VAL A 726 -40.11 4.45 35.34
CA VAL A 726 -38.67 4.46 35.07
C VAL A 726 -37.81 4.41 36.35
N LYS A 727 -38.16 5.14 37.42
CA LYS A 727 -37.40 5.14 38.68
C LYS A 727 -37.33 3.78 39.38
N LEU A 728 -38.38 2.96 39.28
CA LEU A 728 -38.40 1.60 39.85
C LEU A 728 -37.68 0.62 38.93
N LEU A 729 -37.89 0.75 37.61
CA LEU A 729 -37.23 -0.11 36.62
C LEU A 729 -35.69 0.05 36.69
N MET A 730 -35.18 1.27 36.87
CA MET A 730 -33.74 1.53 37.05
C MET A 730 -33.14 0.94 38.35
N MET A 731 -33.91 0.28 39.22
CA MET A 731 -33.39 -0.48 40.36
C MET A 731 -33.01 -1.92 40.00
N ASP A 732 -33.35 -2.40 38.80
CA ASP A 732 -32.99 -3.72 38.29
C ASP A 732 -31.86 -3.63 37.25
N ALA A 733 -30.93 -4.58 37.28
CA ALA A 733 -29.81 -4.66 36.32
C ALA A 733 -30.27 -4.74 34.84
N ALA A 734 -31.43 -5.35 34.57
CA ALA A 734 -32.03 -5.44 33.23
C ALA A 734 -33.03 -4.29 32.91
N GLY A 735 -33.22 -3.33 33.83
CA GLY A 735 -34.26 -2.30 33.70
C GLY A 735 -34.09 -1.35 32.51
N ARG A 736 -32.89 -1.24 31.94
CA ARG A 736 -32.60 -0.49 30.71
C ARG A 736 -33.04 -1.23 29.44
N ASP A 737 -33.14 -2.55 29.53
CA ASP A 737 -33.48 -3.42 28.41
C ASP A 737 -35.01 -3.45 28.26
N ILE A 738 -35.73 -3.60 29.36
CA ILE A 738 -37.20 -3.58 29.41
C ILE A 738 -37.81 -2.23 28.99
N LEU A 739 -37.13 -1.09 29.17
CA LEU A 739 -37.62 0.20 28.67
C LEU A 739 -37.65 0.33 27.13
N SER A 740 -37.00 -0.58 26.39
CA SER A 740 -37.05 -0.64 24.92
C SER A 740 -38.29 -1.36 24.37
N LEU A 741 -39.06 -2.03 25.24
CA LEU A 741 -40.34 -2.67 24.88
C LEU A 741 -41.46 -1.66 24.54
N GLU A 742 -41.21 -0.37 24.75
CA GLU A 742 -42.08 0.73 24.34
C GLU A 742 -41.31 1.74 23.47
N ARG A 743 -41.88 2.01 22.30
CA ARG A 743 -41.45 3.05 21.36
C ARG A 743 -42.20 4.36 21.64
N ALA A 744 -41.63 5.48 21.21
CA ALA A 744 -42.31 6.77 21.19
C ALA A 744 -42.55 7.21 19.74
N GLU A 745 -43.80 7.12 19.28
CA GLU A 745 -44.24 7.49 17.93
C GLU A 745 -45.35 8.56 18.07
N ASP A 746 -45.21 9.69 17.37
CA ASP A 746 -46.06 10.90 17.47
C ASP A 746 -46.39 11.36 18.92
N GLY A 747 -45.43 11.21 19.83
CA GLY A 747 -45.58 11.59 21.24
C GLY A 747 -46.42 10.63 22.09
N ARG A 748 -46.78 9.45 21.55
CA ARG A 748 -47.49 8.37 22.25
C ARG A 748 -46.56 7.16 22.42
N PHE A 749 -46.84 6.33 23.41
CA PHE A 749 -46.12 5.08 23.63
C PHE A 749 -46.80 3.91 22.92
N VAL A 750 -46.01 3.12 22.18
CA VAL A 750 -46.47 1.98 21.35
C VAL A 750 -45.64 0.74 21.71
N LYS A 751 -46.26 -0.46 21.73
CA LYS A 751 -45.56 -1.75 21.93
C LYS A 751 -44.43 -1.92 20.89
N ALA A 752 -43.33 -2.57 21.26
CA ALA A 752 -42.28 -3.03 20.34
C ALA A 752 -42.73 -4.23 19.49
N ASP A 753 -42.04 -4.54 18.38
CA ASP A 753 -42.54 -5.56 17.42
C ASP A 753 -42.52 -6.99 17.97
N ILE A 754 -41.67 -7.27 18.96
CA ILE A 754 -41.58 -8.57 19.65
C ILE A 754 -42.89 -9.01 20.32
N PHE A 755 -43.82 -8.07 20.61
CA PHE A 755 -45.15 -8.41 21.11
C PHE A 755 -46.07 -9.01 20.03
N GLU A 756 -45.72 -8.88 18.75
CA GLU A 756 -46.54 -9.32 17.61
C GLU A 756 -45.85 -10.48 16.86
N ARG A 757 -44.56 -10.36 16.55
CA ARG A 757 -43.81 -11.25 15.65
C ARG A 757 -42.35 -11.42 16.07
N PRO A 758 -41.63 -12.49 15.64
CA PRO A 758 -40.21 -12.65 15.95
C PRO A 758 -39.36 -11.49 15.42
N VAL A 759 -38.34 -11.11 16.20
CA VAL A 759 -37.42 -10.00 15.87
C VAL A 759 -35.96 -10.42 15.73
N SER A 760 -35.62 -11.63 16.19
CA SER A 760 -34.26 -12.21 16.16
C SER A 760 -33.99 -13.07 14.92
N PHE A 761 -35.03 -13.57 14.24
CA PHE A 761 -34.95 -14.37 13.02
C PHE A 761 -36.19 -14.12 12.13
N SER A 762 -36.13 -14.51 10.84
CA SER A 762 -37.28 -14.44 9.93
C SER A 762 -38.07 -15.75 9.93
N VAL A 763 -39.39 -15.63 10.00
CA VAL A 763 -40.32 -16.76 9.82
C VAL A 763 -40.33 -17.19 8.35
N GLU A 764 -40.35 -18.50 8.08
CA GLU A 764 -40.48 -19.06 6.72
C GLU A 764 -41.90 -18.88 6.16
N SER A 765 -42.35 -17.63 6.00
CA SER A 765 -43.45 -17.31 5.10
C SER A 765 -42.96 -17.48 3.66
N HIS A 766 -43.65 -18.32 2.90
CA HIS A 766 -43.46 -18.41 1.46
C HIS A 766 -43.88 -17.06 0.86
N ALA A 767 -42.91 -16.28 0.39
CA ALA A 767 -43.22 -15.12 -0.44
C ALA A 767 -43.95 -15.64 -1.69
N ASN A 768 -45.13 -15.11 -2.00
CA ASN A 768 -45.85 -15.45 -3.23
C ASN A 768 -45.06 -14.86 -4.41
N VAL A 769 -44.24 -15.69 -5.05
CA VAL A 769 -43.30 -15.22 -6.05
C VAL A 769 -43.99 -15.07 -7.42
N SER A 770 -43.87 -13.89 -8.01
CA SER A 770 -44.62 -13.53 -9.22
C SER A 770 -43.96 -13.98 -10.54
N SER A 771 -42.69 -14.39 -10.49
CA SER A 771 -41.88 -14.75 -11.65
C SER A 771 -41.04 -16.03 -11.42
N PRO A 772 -40.94 -16.94 -12.41
CA PRO A 772 -39.97 -18.04 -12.38
C PRO A 772 -38.51 -17.61 -12.13
N GLU A 773 -38.13 -16.39 -12.52
CA GLU A 773 -36.78 -15.85 -12.29
C GLU A 773 -36.58 -15.39 -10.84
N GLU A 774 -37.59 -14.79 -10.20
CA GLU A 774 -37.57 -14.51 -8.75
C GLU A 774 -37.55 -15.82 -7.95
N ALA A 775 -38.27 -16.86 -8.41
CA ALA A 775 -38.34 -18.16 -7.74
C ALA A 775 -36.99 -18.90 -7.79
N LEU A 776 -36.27 -18.74 -8.90
CA LEU A 776 -34.89 -19.17 -9.06
C LEU A 776 -33.97 -18.47 -8.03
N SER A 777 -34.11 -17.15 -7.82
CA SER A 777 -33.35 -16.43 -6.77
C SER A 777 -33.63 -16.97 -5.37
N ALA A 778 -34.91 -17.21 -5.04
CA ALA A 778 -35.31 -17.75 -3.73
C ALA A 778 -34.70 -19.14 -3.49
N SER A 779 -34.74 -20.02 -4.49
CA SER A 779 -34.09 -21.34 -4.42
C SER A 779 -32.58 -21.24 -4.17
N LEU A 780 -31.87 -20.37 -4.91
CA LEU A 780 -30.43 -20.17 -4.75
C LEU A 780 -30.06 -19.70 -3.34
N ASN A 781 -30.82 -18.76 -2.77
CA ASN A 781 -30.46 -18.25 -1.46
C ASN A 781 -30.74 -19.29 -0.36
N LYS A 782 -31.87 -20.01 -0.43
CA LYS A 782 -32.24 -21.03 0.57
C LYS A 782 -31.38 -22.29 0.50
N PHE A 783 -31.11 -22.82 -0.70
CA PHE A 783 -30.45 -24.12 -0.91
C PHE A 783 -29.05 -24.05 -1.53
N GLY A 784 -28.61 -22.89 -2.05
CA GLY A 784 -27.37 -22.77 -2.82
C GLY A 784 -27.44 -23.36 -4.23
N THR A 785 -28.60 -23.90 -4.64
CA THR A 785 -28.80 -24.69 -5.86
C THR A 785 -30.17 -24.41 -6.49
N VAL A 786 -30.40 -24.90 -7.70
CA VAL A 786 -31.70 -24.87 -8.38
C VAL A 786 -32.51 -26.08 -7.93
N ASN A 787 -33.48 -25.87 -7.05
CA ASN A 787 -34.39 -26.88 -6.50
C ASN A 787 -35.76 -26.69 -7.15
N LEU A 788 -36.05 -27.52 -8.17
CA LEU A 788 -37.28 -27.41 -8.97
C LEU A 788 -38.54 -27.73 -8.15
N ASP A 789 -38.46 -28.60 -7.13
CA ASP A 789 -39.60 -28.92 -6.28
C ASP A 789 -39.99 -27.71 -5.41
N TYR A 790 -39.01 -27.07 -4.75
CA TYR A 790 -39.27 -25.82 -4.00
C TYR A 790 -39.78 -24.69 -4.91
N MET A 791 -39.26 -24.57 -6.15
CA MET A 791 -39.75 -23.58 -7.11
C MET A 791 -41.22 -23.81 -7.51
N ARG A 792 -41.70 -25.06 -7.46
CA ARG A 792 -43.12 -25.44 -7.68
C ARG A 792 -43.98 -25.30 -6.42
N GLU A 793 -43.39 -25.14 -5.23
CA GLU A 793 -44.13 -24.79 -4.00
C GLU A 793 -44.39 -23.28 -3.90
N ILE A 794 -43.50 -22.45 -4.47
CA ILE A 794 -43.60 -20.97 -4.44
C ILE A 794 -44.16 -20.35 -5.75
N THR A 795 -44.44 -21.17 -6.78
CA THR A 795 -45.12 -20.72 -8.01
C THR A 795 -46.12 -21.78 -8.49
N ASP A 796 -47.28 -21.37 -8.99
CA ASP A 796 -48.34 -22.24 -9.55
C ASP A 796 -47.97 -22.87 -10.92
N SER A 797 -46.69 -23.18 -11.15
CA SER A 797 -46.13 -23.62 -12.45
C SER A 797 -45.73 -25.09 -12.46
N THR A 798 -45.78 -25.71 -13.64
CA THR A 798 -45.27 -27.08 -13.84
C THR A 798 -43.75 -27.08 -14.03
N GLU A 799 -43.10 -28.21 -13.75
CA GLU A 799 -41.65 -28.39 -13.97
C GLU A 799 -41.26 -28.09 -15.42
N GLU A 800 -42.00 -28.62 -16.40
CA GLU A 800 -41.78 -28.35 -17.83
C GLU A 800 -41.92 -26.86 -18.18
N GLY A 801 -42.90 -26.16 -17.57
CA GLY A 801 -43.09 -24.71 -17.76
C GLY A 801 -41.93 -23.88 -17.18
N LEU A 802 -41.43 -24.25 -16.00
CA LEU A 802 -40.24 -23.64 -15.40
C LEU A 802 -38.98 -23.90 -16.23
N LEU A 803 -38.80 -25.12 -16.75
CA LEU A 803 -37.65 -25.49 -17.58
C LEU A 803 -37.64 -24.78 -18.95
N ASP A 804 -38.80 -24.58 -19.59
CA ASP A 804 -38.87 -23.83 -20.85
C ASP A 804 -38.75 -22.32 -20.65
N ALA A 805 -39.32 -21.78 -19.57
CA ALA A 805 -39.17 -20.36 -19.21
C ALA A 805 -37.73 -19.97 -18.84
N LEU A 806 -36.97 -20.90 -18.21
CA LEU A 806 -35.57 -20.68 -17.82
C LEU A 806 -34.55 -21.23 -18.83
N LYS A 807 -35.01 -21.65 -20.01
CA LYS A 807 -34.21 -22.27 -21.07
C LYS A 807 -33.05 -21.38 -21.51
N GLY A 808 -31.82 -21.84 -21.30
CA GLY A 808 -30.61 -21.06 -21.60
C GLY A 808 -30.19 -20.07 -20.51
N ARG A 809 -31.00 -19.86 -19.45
CA ARG A 809 -30.53 -19.35 -18.15
C ARG A 809 -30.06 -20.49 -17.24
N ILE A 810 -30.62 -21.68 -17.33
CA ILE A 810 -30.13 -22.87 -16.62
C ILE A 810 -29.55 -23.94 -17.56
N PHE A 811 -28.56 -24.67 -17.07
CA PHE A 811 -27.89 -25.81 -17.71
C PHE A 811 -27.79 -26.98 -16.75
N TYR A 812 -27.92 -28.21 -17.25
CA TYR A 812 -27.74 -29.41 -16.44
C TYR A 812 -26.25 -29.74 -16.29
N ASN A 813 -25.72 -29.77 -15.06
CA ASN A 813 -24.35 -30.18 -14.79
C ASN A 813 -24.31 -31.65 -14.36
N PRO A 814 -23.80 -32.58 -15.20
CA PRO A 814 -23.78 -34.00 -14.88
C PRO A 814 -22.82 -34.34 -13.72
N LEU A 815 -21.82 -33.49 -13.44
CA LEU A 815 -20.86 -33.69 -12.35
C LEU A 815 -21.46 -33.43 -10.95
N VAL A 816 -22.59 -32.72 -10.91
CA VAL A 816 -23.35 -32.39 -9.68
C VAL A 816 -24.76 -33.03 -9.72
N THR A 817 -25.12 -33.69 -10.83
CA THR A 817 -26.43 -34.31 -11.11
C THR A 817 -27.64 -33.37 -10.96
N GLY A 818 -27.44 -32.06 -11.13
CA GLY A 818 -28.46 -31.03 -10.93
C GLY A 818 -28.33 -29.86 -11.90
N TYR A 819 -29.29 -28.94 -11.84
CA TYR A 819 -29.28 -27.72 -12.66
C TYR A 819 -28.44 -26.63 -12.00
N GLU A 820 -27.67 -25.93 -12.83
CA GLU A 820 -26.90 -24.74 -12.48
C GLU A 820 -27.28 -23.58 -13.39
N ILE A 821 -27.16 -22.36 -12.90
CA ILE A 821 -27.41 -21.15 -13.70
C ILE A 821 -26.20 -20.89 -14.59
N LYS A 822 -26.44 -20.41 -15.81
CA LYS A 822 -25.47 -19.96 -16.81
C LYS A 822 -24.29 -19.24 -16.18
N ASP A 823 -24.57 -18.26 -15.33
CA ASP A 823 -23.58 -17.34 -14.76
C ASP A 823 -22.61 -18.05 -13.80
N ARG A 824 -23.00 -19.18 -13.21
CA ARG A 824 -22.15 -20.05 -12.37
C ARG A 824 -21.56 -21.23 -13.15
N PHE A 825 -22.33 -21.77 -14.08
CA PHE A 825 -21.92 -22.90 -14.92
C PHE A 825 -20.82 -22.51 -15.91
N ILE A 826 -20.97 -21.36 -16.57
CA ILE A 826 -20.01 -20.82 -17.55
C ILE A 826 -18.88 -20.03 -16.88
N ALA A 827 -19.00 -19.60 -15.62
CA ALA A 827 -17.88 -18.95 -14.91
C ALA A 827 -16.83 -19.94 -14.40
N GLY A 828 -15.63 -19.44 -14.10
CA GLY A 828 -14.51 -20.22 -13.59
C GLY A 828 -13.77 -20.96 -14.70
N ASN A 829 -13.11 -22.08 -14.36
CA ASN A 829 -12.30 -22.86 -15.30
C ASN A 829 -13.16 -23.62 -16.32
N VAL A 830 -13.52 -22.98 -17.43
CA VAL A 830 -14.38 -23.58 -18.47
C VAL A 830 -13.70 -24.73 -19.19
N ILE A 831 -12.38 -24.67 -19.36
CA ILE A 831 -11.60 -25.71 -20.06
C ILE A 831 -11.64 -27.01 -19.25
N GLU A 832 -11.35 -26.96 -17.94
CA GLU A 832 -11.42 -28.13 -17.07
C GLU A 832 -12.86 -28.67 -16.94
N LYS A 833 -13.86 -27.79 -16.78
CA LYS A 833 -15.28 -28.19 -16.80
C LYS A 833 -15.63 -28.92 -18.09
N ALA A 834 -15.22 -28.40 -19.24
CA ALA A 834 -15.47 -29.01 -20.54
C ALA A 834 -14.72 -30.33 -20.72
N GLU A 835 -13.46 -30.45 -20.25
CA GLU A 835 -12.71 -31.71 -20.25
C GLU A 835 -13.36 -32.78 -19.35
N ARG A 836 -13.79 -32.42 -18.14
CA ARG A 836 -14.47 -33.33 -17.21
C ARG A 836 -15.85 -33.79 -17.72
N ILE A 837 -16.61 -32.91 -18.39
CA ILE A 837 -17.88 -33.28 -19.02
C ILE A 837 -17.64 -34.17 -20.27
N LYS A 838 -16.61 -33.89 -21.09
CA LYS A 838 -16.20 -34.77 -22.20
C LYS A 838 -15.85 -36.18 -21.70
N ALA A 839 -15.13 -36.30 -20.58
CA ALA A 839 -14.83 -37.59 -19.96
C ALA A 839 -16.10 -38.32 -19.49
N TRP A 840 -16.94 -37.65 -18.68
CA TRP A 840 -18.20 -38.22 -18.18
C TRP A 840 -19.13 -38.71 -19.31
N MET A 841 -19.17 -38.00 -20.44
CA MET A 841 -19.93 -38.41 -21.64
C MET A 841 -19.36 -39.67 -22.31
N GLY A 842 -18.06 -39.93 -22.21
CA GLY A 842 -17.44 -41.17 -22.65
C GLY A 842 -17.77 -42.34 -21.73
N ASP A 843 -17.81 -42.10 -20.42
CA ASP A 843 -18.12 -43.10 -19.40
C ASP A 843 -19.62 -43.45 -19.33
N ASN A 844 -20.52 -42.56 -19.75
CA ASN A 844 -21.99 -42.69 -19.58
C ASN A 844 -22.79 -42.55 -20.90
N PRO A 845 -22.53 -43.37 -21.94
CA PRO A 845 -23.07 -43.16 -23.29
C PRO A 845 -24.60 -43.27 -23.42
N GLU A 846 -25.27 -44.08 -22.58
CA GLU A 846 -26.72 -44.38 -22.68
C GLU A 846 -27.61 -43.50 -21.77
N ASN A 847 -27.09 -42.43 -21.16
CA ASN A 847 -27.86 -41.61 -20.24
C ASN A 847 -28.98 -40.81 -20.97
N GLY A 848 -30.21 -40.90 -20.48
CA GLY A 848 -31.37 -40.20 -21.04
C GLY A 848 -31.24 -38.66 -21.11
N ARG A 849 -30.45 -38.04 -20.21
CA ARG A 849 -30.16 -36.59 -20.20
C ARG A 849 -28.98 -36.16 -21.10
N MET A 850 -28.64 -36.99 -22.09
CA MET A 850 -27.59 -36.70 -23.07
C MET A 850 -27.82 -35.43 -23.92
N PRO A 851 -29.05 -35.05 -24.33
CA PRO A 851 -29.30 -33.79 -25.05
C PRO A 851 -28.86 -32.55 -24.24
N GLU A 852 -29.23 -32.49 -22.97
CA GLU A 852 -28.97 -31.40 -22.05
C GLU A 852 -27.47 -31.27 -21.74
N VAL A 853 -26.79 -32.41 -21.54
CA VAL A 853 -25.33 -32.44 -21.34
C VAL A 853 -24.58 -31.97 -22.61
N LYS A 854 -25.08 -32.31 -23.81
CA LYS A 854 -24.50 -31.79 -25.07
C LYS A 854 -24.71 -30.28 -25.21
N GLN A 855 -25.87 -29.75 -24.83
CA GLN A 855 -26.14 -28.32 -24.82
C GLN A 855 -25.23 -27.59 -23.80
N ALA A 856 -25.04 -28.15 -22.61
CA ALA A 856 -24.14 -27.63 -21.59
C ALA A 856 -22.66 -27.64 -22.07
N LEU A 857 -22.21 -28.71 -22.72
CA LEU A 857 -20.86 -28.78 -23.27
C LEU A 857 -20.63 -27.76 -24.42
N LEU A 858 -21.65 -27.49 -25.25
CA LEU A 858 -21.58 -26.48 -26.29
C LEU A 858 -21.46 -25.07 -25.69
N ALA A 859 -22.25 -24.76 -24.67
CA ALA A 859 -22.20 -23.48 -23.98
C ALA A 859 -20.86 -23.20 -23.26
N LEU A 860 -20.18 -24.24 -22.76
CA LEU A 860 -18.81 -24.09 -22.26
C LEU A 860 -17.81 -23.80 -23.38
N LYS A 861 -17.90 -24.51 -24.51
CA LYS A 861 -17.00 -24.29 -25.67
C LYS A 861 -17.14 -22.90 -26.28
N GLU A 862 -18.36 -22.38 -26.39
CA GLU A 862 -18.64 -21.03 -26.90
C GLU A 862 -18.07 -19.94 -25.97
N ALA A 863 -17.79 -20.28 -24.71
CA ALA A 863 -17.18 -19.41 -23.72
C ALA A 863 -15.67 -19.67 -23.49
N GLU A 864 -15.04 -20.62 -24.20
CA GLU A 864 -13.58 -20.85 -24.10
C GLU A 864 -12.84 -19.56 -24.56
N PRO A 865 -11.99 -18.93 -23.72
CA PRO A 865 -11.27 -17.71 -24.10
C PRO A 865 -10.38 -17.90 -25.34
N PRO A 866 -10.17 -16.85 -26.16
CA PRO A 866 -9.27 -16.93 -27.31
C PRO A 866 -7.85 -17.25 -26.82
N ARG A 867 -7.25 -18.33 -27.36
CA ARG A 867 -5.91 -18.79 -26.96
C ARG A 867 -4.85 -17.72 -27.26
N ILE A 868 -4.10 -17.33 -26.23
CA ILE A 868 -2.95 -16.42 -26.34
C ILE A 868 -1.75 -17.20 -26.92
N ALA A 869 -1.04 -16.62 -27.88
CA ALA A 869 0.13 -17.25 -28.55
C ALA A 869 1.37 -17.28 -27.63
N PHE A 870 2.53 -17.75 -28.10
CA PHE A 870 3.77 -17.61 -27.31
C PHE A 870 4.30 -16.18 -27.39
N GLU A 871 4.12 -15.56 -28.55
CA GLU A 871 4.58 -14.24 -28.96
C GLU A 871 3.84 -13.10 -28.25
N ASP A 872 2.65 -13.39 -27.72
CA ASP A 872 1.81 -12.47 -26.93
C ASP A 872 2.02 -12.61 -25.40
N LEU A 873 2.93 -13.49 -24.96
CA LEU A 873 3.21 -13.72 -23.53
C LEU A 873 4.49 -13.00 -23.10
N ASP A 874 4.35 -12.09 -22.14
CA ASP A 874 5.47 -11.61 -21.32
C ASP A 874 5.85 -12.67 -20.28
N PHE A 875 7.15 -12.80 -19.98
CA PHE A 875 7.71 -13.83 -19.11
C PHE A 875 8.70 -13.23 -18.10
N ASN A 876 8.27 -13.01 -16.86
CA ASN A 876 9.17 -12.55 -15.81
C ASN A 876 9.90 -13.72 -15.13
N PHE A 877 11.21 -13.55 -14.96
CA PHE A 877 12.01 -14.45 -14.14
C PHE A 877 11.59 -14.36 -12.66
N GLY A 878 11.25 -15.50 -12.05
CA GLY A 878 10.72 -15.59 -10.67
C GLY A 878 9.22 -15.88 -10.56
N GLU A 879 8.46 -15.86 -11.66
CA GLU A 879 7.04 -16.23 -11.69
C GLU A 879 6.75 -17.67 -11.21
N ARG A 880 6.01 -17.78 -10.10
CA ARG A 880 5.68 -19.04 -9.38
C ARG A 880 5.03 -20.16 -10.23
N TRP A 881 4.51 -19.86 -11.41
CA TRP A 881 3.82 -20.85 -12.24
C TRP A 881 4.76 -21.61 -13.19
N ILE A 882 5.95 -21.06 -13.46
CA ILE A 882 6.98 -21.67 -14.31
C ILE A 882 7.71 -22.75 -13.49
N PRO A 883 7.92 -23.97 -14.01
CA PRO A 883 8.60 -25.02 -13.25
C PRO A 883 10.05 -24.63 -12.89
N THR A 884 10.47 -24.83 -11.63
CA THR A 884 11.81 -24.39 -11.18
C THR A 884 12.98 -25.05 -11.93
N GLY A 885 12.74 -26.21 -12.56
CA GLY A 885 13.70 -26.84 -13.47
C GLY A 885 14.05 -26.00 -14.71
N VAL A 886 13.15 -25.12 -15.16
CA VAL A 886 13.41 -24.16 -16.26
C VAL A 886 14.37 -23.08 -15.79
N TYR A 887 14.14 -22.50 -14.60
CA TYR A 887 15.08 -21.55 -13.99
C TYR A 887 16.43 -22.20 -13.65
N ALA A 888 16.44 -23.45 -13.20
CA ALA A 888 17.67 -24.20 -12.94
C ALA A 888 18.49 -24.42 -14.23
N ALA A 889 17.83 -24.79 -15.34
CA ALA A 889 18.49 -24.94 -16.64
C ALA A 889 19.08 -23.62 -17.14
N TYR A 890 18.30 -22.54 -17.11
CA TYR A 890 18.78 -21.20 -17.50
C TYR A 890 19.98 -20.74 -16.65
N MET A 891 19.88 -20.81 -15.32
CA MET A 891 20.96 -20.35 -14.45
C MET A 891 22.22 -21.23 -14.55
N SER A 892 22.06 -22.52 -14.85
CA SER A 892 23.20 -23.41 -15.09
C SER A 892 23.92 -23.09 -16.40
N HIS A 893 23.16 -22.69 -17.45
CA HIS A 893 23.70 -22.16 -18.70
C HIS A 893 24.36 -20.78 -18.52
N LEU A 894 23.78 -19.90 -17.70
CA LEU A 894 24.36 -18.57 -17.45
C LEU A 894 25.68 -18.65 -16.68
N PHE A 895 25.75 -19.48 -15.62
CA PHE A 895 26.88 -19.53 -14.68
C PHE A 895 27.91 -20.65 -14.92
N ASP A 896 27.74 -21.51 -15.94
CA ASP A 896 28.60 -22.67 -16.27
C ASP A 896 28.78 -23.69 -15.11
N THR A 897 27.71 -23.94 -14.35
CA THR A 897 27.73 -24.82 -13.16
C THR A 897 26.33 -25.35 -12.83
N ASP A 898 26.22 -26.48 -12.15
CA ASP A 898 24.94 -27.07 -11.72
C ASP A 898 24.26 -26.20 -10.64
N VAL A 899 23.22 -25.45 -11.04
CA VAL A 899 22.41 -24.58 -10.18
C VAL A 899 21.06 -25.24 -9.92
N LYS A 900 20.77 -25.55 -8.65
CA LYS A 900 19.53 -26.19 -8.21
C LYS A 900 18.63 -25.20 -7.51
N ILE A 901 17.39 -25.09 -8.00
CA ILE A 901 16.39 -24.11 -7.53
C ILE A 901 15.14 -24.87 -7.09
N ALA A 902 14.73 -24.68 -5.84
CA ALA A 902 13.52 -25.26 -5.27
C ALA A 902 12.71 -24.18 -4.52
N TYR A 903 11.40 -24.16 -4.78
CA TYR A 903 10.45 -23.17 -4.25
C TYR A 903 9.60 -23.77 -3.12
N SER A 904 9.45 -23.04 -2.01
CA SER A 904 8.62 -23.45 -0.88
C SER A 904 7.30 -22.68 -0.88
N ALA A 905 6.21 -23.35 -1.29
CA ALA A 905 4.91 -22.70 -1.50
C ALA A 905 4.25 -22.17 -0.22
N SER A 906 4.53 -22.74 0.96
CA SER A 906 4.02 -22.26 2.25
C SER A 906 4.79 -21.06 2.80
N MET A 907 5.99 -20.78 2.28
CA MET A 907 6.88 -19.72 2.75
C MET A 907 7.08 -18.61 1.70
N ASP A 908 6.61 -18.82 0.47
CA ASP A 908 6.88 -18.00 -0.72
C ASP A 908 8.39 -17.75 -0.95
N GLU A 909 9.24 -18.72 -0.61
CA GLU A 909 10.69 -18.55 -0.62
C GLU A 909 11.38 -19.46 -1.66
N TYR A 910 12.26 -18.86 -2.48
CA TYR A 910 13.17 -19.59 -3.34
C TYR A 910 14.45 -19.96 -2.59
N SER A 911 14.73 -21.27 -2.54
CA SER A 911 16.02 -21.83 -2.14
C SER A 911 16.88 -22.08 -3.38
N VAL A 912 18.12 -21.59 -3.34
CA VAL A 912 19.08 -21.71 -4.44
C VAL A 912 20.38 -22.35 -3.92
N ALA A 913 20.82 -23.41 -4.61
CA ALA A 913 22.04 -24.14 -4.33
C ALA A 913 22.87 -24.25 -5.62
N CYS A 914 24.18 -24.39 -5.48
CA CYS A 914 25.12 -24.45 -6.59
C CYS A 914 26.21 -25.48 -6.27
N GLY A 915 26.55 -26.35 -7.23
CA GLY A 915 27.51 -27.43 -7.01
C GLY A 915 28.92 -26.93 -6.70
N TYR A 916 29.40 -25.92 -7.45
CA TYR A 916 30.65 -25.21 -7.21
C TYR A 916 30.57 -23.79 -7.78
N ARG A 917 31.20 -22.82 -7.12
CA ARG A 917 31.26 -21.43 -7.60
C ARG A 917 32.25 -21.30 -8.76
N THR A 918 31.78 -20.76 -9.88
CA THR A 918 32.60 -20.37 -11.06
C THR A 918 33.06 -18.92 -10.96
N MET A 919 34.04 -18.53 -11.78
CA MET A 919 34.50 -17.13 -11.87
C MET A 919 33.37 -16.16 -12.29
N LYS A 920 32.38 -16.64 -13.05
CA LYS A 920 31.15 -15.89 -13.35
C LYS A 920 30.44 -15.47 -12.05
N ILE A 921 30.24 -16.42 -11.13
CA ILE A 921 29.58 -16.16 -9.83
C ILE A 921 30.44 -15.29 -8.90
N THR A 922 31.77 -15.48 -8.90
CA THR A 922 32.66 -14.83 -7.90
C THR A 922 33.22 -13.48 -8.31
N ASP A 923 33.30 -13.16 -9.61
CA ASP A 923 33.97 -11.96 -10.10
C ASP A 923 33.13 -11.16 -11.11
N GLU A 924 32.41 -11.82 -12.03
CA GLU A 924 31.62 -11.15 -13.08
C GLU A 924 30.25 -10.65 -12.58
N PHE A 925 29.56 -11.46 -11.77
CA PHE A 925 28.32 -11.11 -11.08
C PHE A 925 28.57 -10.71 -9.61
N LEU A 926 29.74 -10.13 -9.32
CA LEU A 926 30.12 -9.67 -7.97
C LEU A 926 29.94 -8.16 -7.80
N VAL A 927 29.02 -7.76 -6.91
CA VAL A 927 28.90 -6.36 -6.47
C VAL A 927 29.66 -6.17 -5.16
N LYS A 928 30.65 -5.27 -5.17
CA LYS A 928 31.47 -4.93 -3.99
C LYS A 928 30.82 -3.80 -3.20
N GLY A 929 30.11 -4.14 -2.12
CA GLY A 929 29.53 -3.16 -1.20
C GLY A 929 30.45 -2.86 -0.02
N TYR A 930 30.36 -1.65 0.52
CA TYR A 930 31.24 -1.13 1.58
C TYR A 930 31.31 -2.03 2.84
N TYR A 931 30.18 -2.63 3.24
CA TYR A 931 30.11 -3.54 4.40
C TYR A 931 30.00 -5.03 4.04
N ARG A 932 29.65 -5.37 2.79
CA ARG A 932 29.41 -6.74 2.32
C ARG A 932 29.48 -6.80 0.79
N ASN A 933 30.11 -7.84 0.26
CA ASN A 933 30.03 -8.19 -1.16
C ASN A 933 28.82 -9.09 -1.42
N TYR A 934 28.16 -8.89 -2.56
CA TYR A 934 27.06 -9.73 -3.06
C TYR A 934 27.57 -10.52 -4.26
N ASP A 935 27.62 -11.84 -4.15
CA ASP A 935 28.01 -12.75 -5.26
C ASP A 935 26.81 -13.06 -6.17
N GLY A 936 27.06 -13.69 -7.31
CA GLY A 936 26.01 -14.01 -8.29
C GLY A 936 24.85 -14.87 -7.74
N MET A 937 25.06 -15.62 -6.65
CA MET A 937 23.99 -16.39 -5.99
C MET A 937 23.11 -15.50 -5.09
N HIS A 938 23.68 -14.42 -4.52
CA HIS A 938 22.89 -13.41 -3.81
C HIS A 938 22.05 -12.60 -4.80
N LEU A 939 22.64 -12.20 -5.94
CA LEU A 939 21.91 -11.49 -7.00
C LEU A 939 20.81 -12.37 -7.61
N LEU A 940 21.08 -13.66 -7.87
CA LEU A 940 20.07 -14.63 -8.30
C LEU A 940 18.87 -14.68 -7.34
N LYS A 941 19.10 -14.75 -6.02
CA LYS A 941 17.98 -14.75 -5.07
C LYS A 941 17.19 -13.43 -5.12
N HIS A 942 17.86 -12.30 -5.24
CA HIS A 942 17.19 -11.01 -5.41
C HIS A 942 16.39 -10.92 -6.71
N ALA A 943 16.92 -11.44 -7.83
CA ALA A 943 16.25 -11.52 -9.12
C ALA A 943 14.98 -12.39 -9.08
N LEU A 944 15.06 -13.61 -8.52
CA LEU A 944 13.90 -14.51 -8.35
C LEU A 944 12.78 -13.92 -7.49
N HIS A 945 13.11 -13.01 -6.57
CA HIS A 945 12.14 -12.32 -5.72
C HIS A 945 11.70 -10.95 -6.23
N ASN A 946 12.18 -10.49 -7.41
CA ASN A 946 11.93 -9.13 -7.91
C ASN A 946 12.31 -8.04 -6.87
N THR A 947 13.49 -8.17 -6.25
CA THR A 947 13.99 -7.24 -5.22
C THR A 947 15.42 -6.79 -5.51
N CYS A 948 15.85 -5.73 -4.82
CA CYS A 948 17.20 -5.17 -4.91
C CYS A 948 17.91 -5.28 -3.54
N PRO A 949 19.22 -5.57 -3.49
CA PRO A 949 19.96 -5.54 -2.24
C PRO A 949 20.11 -4.10 -1.73
N ASP A 950 19.75 -3.85 -0.47
CA ASP A 950 20.03 -2.56 0.17
C ASP A 950 21.51 -2.47 0.55
N MET A 951 22.21 -1.45 0.05
CA MET A 951 23.66 -1.28 0.20
C MET A 951 23.95 0.07 0.84
N MET A 952 24.78 0.07 1.89
CA MET A 952 25.15 1.25 2.66
C MET A 952 26.67 1.48 2.61
N LYS A 953 27.06 2.76 2.57
CA LYS A 953 28.43 3.28 2.50
C LYS A 953 28.68 4.16 3.73
N SER A 954 29.90 4.15 4.28
CA SER A 954 30.29 5.10 5.33
C SER A 954 30.82 6.37 4.69
N ILE A 955 30.21 7.52 4.98
CA ILE A 955 30.68 8.84 4.48
C ILE A 955 31.53 9.61 5.50
N GLY A 956 31.68 9.08 6.72
CA GLY A 956 32.35 9.72 7.83
C GLY A 956 31.93 9.14 9.17
N LYS A 957 32.34 9.78 10.26
CA LYS A 957 31.91 9.44 11.62
C LYS A 957 31.20 10.61 12.27
N ASP A 958 30.21 10.31 13.11
CA ASP A 958 29.51 11.31 13.93
C ASP A 958 30.40 11.83 15.09
N GLU A 959 29.88 12.81 15.83
CA GLU A 959 30.55 13.38 17.03
C GLU A 959 30.73 12.36 18.18
N HIS A 960 30.30 11.12 18.01
CA HIS A 960 30.40 10.02 18.98
C HIS A 960 31.22 8.83 18.44
N GLY A 961 31.76 8.93 17.22
CA GLY A 961 32.62 7.93 16.58
C GLY A 961 31.90 6.82 15.80
N ASN A 962 30.57 6.86 15.68
CA ASN A 962 29.78 5.91 14.90
C ASN A 962 29.87 6.25 13.40
N ASP A 963 29.84 5.23 12.54
CA ASP A 963 29.82 5.41 11.09
C ASP A 963 28.50 6.04 10.62
N ILE A 964 28.58 7.16 9.89
CA ILE A 964 27.44 7.78 9.22
C ILE A 964 27.15 6.97 7.95
N LYS A 965 26.17 6.08 8.05
CA LYS A 965 25.74 5.19 6.97
C LYS A 965 24.74 5.90 6.04
N VAL A 966 25.13 6.07 4.79
CA VAL A 966 24.26 6.57 3.70
C VAL A 966 24.10 5.46 2.66
N ARG A 967 23.02 5.46 1.86
CA ARG A 967 22.85 4.47 0.79
C ARG A 967 23.93 4.62 -0.28
N ASP A 968 24.44 3.49 -0.75
CA ASP A 968 25.45 3.41 -1.80
C ASP A 968 24.76 3.35 -3.17
N SER A 969 24.34 4.50 -3.69
CA SER A 969 23.59 4.59 -4.96
C SER A 969 24.31 3.89 -6.12
N GLU A 970 25.63 4.07 -6.23
CA GLU A 970 26.50 3.40 -7.21
C GLU A 970 26.42 1.87 -7.06
N GLY A 971 26.53 1.36 -5.83
CA GLY A 971 26.47 -0.07 -5.53
C GLY A 971 25.10 -0.69 -5.83
N ILE A 972 24.02 -0.02 -5.40
CA ILE A 972 22.63 -0.46 -5.65
C ILE A 972 22.36 -0.48 -7.16
N GLN A 973 22.76 0.54 -7.91
CA GLN A 973 22.56 0.59 -9.35
C GLN A 973 23.34 -0.49 -10.11
N LEU A 974 24.56 -0.81 -9.68
CA LEU A 974 25.36 -1.90 -10.28
C LEU A 974 24.73 -3.26 -9.96
N ALA A 975 24.23 -3.46 -8.74
CA ALA A 975 23.46 -4.66 -8.39
C ALA A 975 22.18 -4.79 -9.21
N ASN A 976 21.43 -3.70 -9.39
CA ASN A 976 20.22 -3.69 -10.20
C ASN A 976 20.55 -4.00 -11.67
N ALA A 977 21.58 -3.38 -12.26
CA ALA A 977 21.99 -3.69 -13.63
C ALA A 977 22.36 -5.17 -13.82
N LYS A 978 23.03 -5.80 -12.85
CA LYS A 978 23.34 -7.24 -12.88
C LYS A 978 22.14 -8.15 -12.58
N ILE A 979 21.10 -7.66 -11.90
CA ILE A 979 19.81 -8.34 -11.73
C ILE A 979 18.98 -8.22 -13.01
N ASP A 980 18.91 -7.04 -13.64
CA ASP A 980 18.28 -6.79 -14.93
C ASP A 980 18.88 -7.70 -16.01
N GLU A 981 20.22 -7.88 -16.01
CA GLU A 981 20.94 -8.79 -16.92
C GLU A 981 20.52 -10.26 -16.76
N ILE A 982 20.40 -10.76 -15.53
CA ILE A 982 19.91 -12.12 -15.23
C ILE A 982 18.43 -12.28 -15.67
N ARG A 983 17.62 -11.23 -15.57
CA ARG A 983 16.19 -11.28 -15.90
C ARG A 983 15.94 -11.20 -17.40
N ASN A 984 16.57 -10.25 -18.10
CA ASN A 984 16.38 -10.06 -19.53
C ASN A 984 16.97 -11.22 -20.34
N GLY A 985 18.11 -11.76 -19.90
CA GLY A 985 18.71 -12.95 -20.51
C GLY A 985 17.86 -14.22 -20.38
N PHE A 986 16.91 -14.29 -19.44
CA PHE A 986 15.97 -15.41 -19.35
C PHE A 986 15.00 -15.43 -20.54
N SER A 987 14.44 -14.28 -20.91
CA SER A 987 13.52 -14.16 -22.04
C SER A 987 14.22 -14.43 -23.38
N GLU A 988 15.44 -13.88 -23.58
CA GLU A 988 16.27 -14.23 -24.74
C GLU A 988 16.55 -15.75 -24.81
N TRP A 989 16.86 -16.38 -23.68
CA TRP A 989 17.11 -17.83 -23.63
C TRP A 989 15.84 -18.67 -23.89
N LEU A 990 14.66 -18.21 -23.45
CA LEU A 990 13.37 -18.85 -23.77
C LEU A 990 13.07 -18.76 -25.29
N GLU A 991 13.45 -17.67 -25.95
CA GLU A 991 13.28 -17.53 -27.40
C GLU A 991 14.16 -18.49 -28.21
N GLU A 992 15.37 -18.81 -27.73
CA GLU A 992 16.29 -19.74 -28.39
C GLU A 992 15.89 -21.23 -28.20
N GLN A 993 14.84 -21.54 -27.43
CA GLN A 993 14.35 -22.91 -27.21
C GLN A 993 13.51 -23.47 -28.37
N SER A 994 13.40 -24.81 -28.41
CA SER A 994 12.67 -25.54 -29.44
C SER A 994 11.16 -25.22 -29.48
N PRO A 995 10.50 -25.29 -30.65
CA PRO A 995 9.06 -25.02 -30.78
C PRO A 995 8.19 -25.89 -29.86
N GLN A 996 8.59 -27.14 -29.62
CA GLN A 996 7.89 -28.06 -28.72
C GLN A 996 7.99 -27.66 -27.25
N PHE A 997 9.03 -26.93 -26.85
CA PHE A 997 9.15 -26.37 -25.52
C PHE A 997 8.26 -25.13 -25.36
N LYS A 998 8.27 -24.23 -26.34
CA LYS A 998 7.40 -23.04 -26.38
C LYS A 998 5.92 -23.42 -26.29
N GLU A 999 5.46 -24.35 -27.13
CA GLU A 999 4.06 -24.81 -27.13
C GLU A 999 3.63 -25.44 -25.80
N ARG A 1000 4.55 -26.09 -25.07
CA ARG A 1000 4.27 -26.61 -23.71
C ARG A 1000 4.10 -25.49 -22.69
N LEU A 1001 4.91 -24.43 -22.74
CA LEU A 1001 4.75 -23.26 -21.87
C LEU A 1001 3.46 -22.51 -22.18
N THR A 1002 3.18 -22.20 -23.45
CA THR A 1002 1.93 -21.54 -23.87
C THR A 1002 0.70 -22.35 -23.47
N THR A 1003 0.73 -23.68 -23.63
CA THR A 1003 -0.35 -24.58 -23.17
C THR A 1003 -0.51 -24.54 -21.65
N MET A 1004 0.60 -24.51 -20.89
CA MET A 1004 0.56 -24.42 -19.43
C MET A 1004 0.01 -23.07 -18.95
N TYR A 1005 0.42 -21.96 -19.56
CA TYR A 1005 -0.12 -20.63 -19.25
C TYR A 1005 -1.62 -20.56 -19.53
N ASN A 1006 -2.04 -20.96 -20.75
CA ASN A 1006 -3.45 -20.90 -21.13
C ASN A 1006 -4.33 -21.80 -20.25
N ARG A 1007 -3.83 -22.98 -19.80
CA ARG A 1007 -4.54 -23.86 -18.86
C ARG A 1007 -4.51 -23.43 -17.39
N LYS A 1008 -3.67 -22.46 -17.00
CA LYS A 1008 -3.59 -21.92 -15.63
C LYS A 1008 -4.30 -20.57 -15.48
N PHE A 1009 -4.28 -19.73 -16.51
CA PHE A 1009 -4.74 -18.34 -16.45
C PHE A 1009 -5.83 -18.05 -17.49
N ASN A 1010 -5.56 -18.30 -18.78
CA ASN A 1010 -6.50 -18.06 -19.89
C ASN A 1010 -7.58 -19.17 -20.03
N CYS A 1011 -8.03 -19.70 -18.89
CA CYS A 1011 -9.07 -20.72 -18.79
C CYS A 1011 -10.26 -20.23 -17.94
N PHE A 1012 -10.14 -19.05 -17.30
CA PHE A 1012 -11.10 -18.54 -16.33
C PHE A 1012 -12.04 -17.49 -16.95
N VAL A 1013 -13.33 -17.81 -17.02
CA VAL A 1013 -14.38 -16.88 -17.46
C VAL A 1013 -14.99 -16.19 -16.23
N ARG A 1014 -15.15 -14.86 -16.29
CA ARG A 1014 -15.86 -14.11 -15.22
C ARG A 1014 -17.38 -14.31 -15.34
N PRO A 1015 -18.12 -14.46 -14.22
CA PRO A 1015 -19.58 -14.41 -14.26
C PRO A 1015 -20.07 -13.11 -14.91
N LYS A 1016 -21.11 -13.20 -15.73
CA LYS A 1016 -21.79 -12.03 -16.31
C LYS A 1016 -23.25 -12.03 -15.87
N TYR A 1017 -23.59 -11.10 -15.00
CA TYR A 1017 -24.93 -10.92 -14.46
C TYR A 1017 -25.79 -10.09 -15.42
N ASP A 1018 -27.07 -10.46 -15.55
CA ASP A 1018 -28.09 -9.76 -16.33
C ASP A 1018 -29.32 -9.51 -15.45
N GLY A 1019 -29.42 -8.31 -14.90
CA GLY A 1019 -30.54 -7.86 -14.09
C GLY A 1019 -31.65 -7.15 -14.88
N SER A 1020 -31.57 -7.11 -16.22
CA SER A 1020 -32.49 -6.33 -17.06
C SER A 1020 -33.97 -6.64 -16.80
N HIS A 1021 -34.26 -7.92 -16.60
CA HIS A 1021 -35.56 -8.52 -16.29
C HIS A 1021 -36.18 -8.07 -14.96
N GLN A 1022 -35.39 -7.57 -14.00
CA GLN A 1022 -35.89 -7.22 -12.68
C GLN A 1022 -36.87 -6.03 -12.71
N THR A 1023 -38.01 -6.22 -12.07
CA THR A 1023 -38.89 -5.16 -11.58
C THR A 1023 -38.49 -4.78 -10.15
N PHE A 1024 -38.76 -3.54 -9.76
CA PHE A 1024 -38.62 -3.08 -8.38
C PHE A 1024 -39.98 -2.54 -7.92
N PRO A 1025 -40.80 -3.34 -7.22
CA PRO A 1025 -42.02 -2.87 -6.57
C PRO A 1025 -41.73 -1.69 -5.63
N ASP A 1026 -42.74 -0.84 -5.43
CA ASP A 1026 -42.75 0.29 -4.48
C ASP A 1026 -41.65 1.37 -4.63
N LEU A 1027 -40.74 1.23 -5.61
CA LEU A 1027 -39.67 2.19 -5.90
C LEU A 1027 -40.24 3.52 -6.42
N ASN A 1028 -40.15 4.56 -5.59
CA ASN A 1028 -40.71 5.87 -5.87
C ASN A 1028 -39.81 6.71 -6.81
N LEU A 1029 -39.87 6.41 -8.11
CA LEU A 1029 -39.19 7.18 -9.16
C LEU A 1029 -39.54 8.68 -9.16
N LYS A 1030 -40.72 9.09 -8.66
CA LYS A 1030 -41.09 10.51 -8.53
C LYS A 1030 -40.35 11.20 -7.37
N GLY A 1031 -40.12 10.49 -6.27
CA GLY A 1031 -39.27 10.94 -5.16
C GLY A 1031 -37.82 11.08 -5.62
N LEU A 1032 -37.30 10.06 -6.32
CA LEU A 1032 -35.93 10.03 -6.85
C LEU A 1032 -35.67 11.08 -7.96
N ALA A 1033 -36.68 11.45 -8.75
CA ALA A 1033 -36.58 12.52 -9.74
C ALA A 1033 -36.21 13.88 -9.14
N SER A 1034 -36.55 14.15 -7.86
CA SER A 1034 -36.12 15.36 -7.14
C SER A 1034 -34.60 15.44 -6.91
N ARG A 1035 -33.90 14.30 -7.03
CA ARG A 1035 -32.43 14.18 -7.01
C ARG A 1035 -31.81 13.98 -8.41
N GLY A 1036 -32.57 14.21 -9.48
CA GLY A 1036 -32.12 14.02 -10.87
C GLY A 1036 -32.11 12.57 -11.36
N ILE A 1037 -32.53 11.60 -10.55
CA ILE A 1037 -32.59 10.18 -10.93
C ILE A 1037 -33.93 9.89 -11.62
N GLN A 1038 -33.90 9.75 -12.95
CA GLN A 1038 -35.12 9.51 -13.75
C GLN A 1038 -35.46 8.02 -13.91
N SER A 1039 -34.46 7.13 -13.86
CA SER A 1039 -34.62 5.67 -13.97
C SER A 1039 -33.41 4.95 -13.35
N VAL A 1040 -33.57 3.65 -13.05
CA VAL A 1040 -32.46 2.79 -12.61
C VAL A 1040 -31.69 2.30 -13.83
N TYR A 1041 -30.37 2.52 -13.86
CA TYR A 1041 -29.52 2.12 -15.00
C TYR A 1041 -29.39 0.59 -15.12
N PRO A 1042 -29.16 0.04 -16.33
CA PRO A 1042 -28.94 -1.40 -16.50
C PRO A 1042 -27.86 -1.97 -15.58
N SER A 1043 -26.70 -1.32 -15.50
CA SER A 1043 -25.58 -1.71 -14.63
C SER A 1043 -25.91 -1.70 -13.14
N GLN A 1044 -26.85 -0.85 -12.70
CA GLN A 1044 -27.36 -0.87 -11.32
C GLN A 1044 -28.25 -2.10 -11.10
N LYS A 1045 -29.10 -2.45 -12.08
CA LYS A 1045 -29.86 -3.72 -12.03
C LYS A 1045 -28.93 -4.93 -12.01
N ASP A 1046 -27.87 -4.93 -12.81
CA ASP A 1046 -26.93 -6.06 -12.92
C ASP A 1046 -26.17 -6.30 -11.61
N CYS A 1047 -25.73 -5.24 -10.91
CA CYS A 1047 -25.17 -5.35 -9.56
C CYS A 1047 -26.23 -5.81 -8.53
N VAL A 1048 -27.45 -5.26 -8.52
CA VAL A 1048 -28.52 -5.72 -7.62
C VAL A 1048 -28.87 -7.20 -7.85
N TRP A 1049 -28.85 -7.67 -9.10
CA TRP A 1049 -29.04 -9.08 -9.44
C TRP A 1049 -27.90 -9.94 -8.90
N MET A 1050 -26.65 -9.55 -9.14
CA MET A 1050 -25.45 -10.23 -8.61
C MET A 1050 -25.54 -10.40 -7.08
N ILE A 1051 -25.92 -9.34 -6.37
CA ILE A 1051 -26.07 -9.34 -4.90
C ILE A 1051 -27.14 -10.36 -4.49
N LYS A 1052 -28.33 -10.32 -5.09
CA LYS A 1052 -29.44 -11.25 -4.80
C LYS A 1052 -29.07 -12.71 -5.12
N GLN A 1053 -28.36 -12.95 -6.22
CA GLN A 1053 -28.02 -14.28 -6.74
C GLN A 1053 -26.92 -14.97 -5.92
N ASN A 1054 -25.92 -14.22 -5.44
CA ASN A 1054 -24.83 -14.72 -4.59
C ASN A 1054 -25.16 -14.63 -3.08
N GLY A 1055 -26.12 -13.78 -2.71
CA GLY A 1055 -26.44 -13.41 -1.33
C GLY A 1055 -25.41 -12.43 -0.71
N GLY A 1056 -24.74 -11.63 -1.54
CA GLY A 1056 -23.63 -10.75 -1.16
C GLY A 1056 -22.60 -10.61 -2.28
N GLY A 1057 -21.52 -9.87 -2.06
CA GLY A 1057 -20.47 -9.68 -3.06
C GLY A 1057 -19.69 -8.36 -2.93
N ILE A 1058 -18.91 -8.06 -3.97
CA ILE A 1058 -18.18 -6.80 -4.16
C ILE A 1058 -18.75 -6.14 -5.42
N CYS A 1059 -19.37 -4.96 -5.30
CA CYS A 1059 -19.71 -4.12 -6.45
C CYS A 1059 -18.71 -2.98 -6.57
N ASP A 1060 -17.84 -3.10 -7.57
CA ASP A 1060 -16.91 -2.07 -8.02
C ASP A 1060 -17.51 -1.33 -9.23
N HIS A 1061 -17.51 0.00 -9.17
CA HIS A 1061 -18.00 0.91 -10.22
C HIS A 1061 -17.30 2.27 -10.07
N GLU A 1062 -17.51 3.20 -10.99
CA GLU A 1062 -16.97 4.56 -10.89
C GLU A 1062 -17.76 5.46 -9.92
N VAL A 1063 -17.21 6.63 -9.58
CA VAL A 1063 -17.91 7.65 -8.77
C VAL A 1063 -19.10 8.22 -9.57
N GLY A 1064 -20.20 8.56 -8.89
CA GLY A 1064 -21.42 9.08 -9.53
C GLY A 1064 -22.34 8.01 -10.16
N THR A 1065 -21.92 6.74 -10.24
CA THR A 1065 -22.74 5.63 -10.78
C THR A 1065 -23.96 5.23 -9.93
N GLY A 1066 -24.22 5.92 -8.82
CA GLY A 1066 -25.40 5.71 -7.97
C GLY A 1066 -25.27 4.56 -6.96
N LYS A 1067 -24.06 4.29 -6.44
CA LYS A 1067 -23.78 3.26 -5.41
C LYS A 1067 -24.73 3.30 -4.21
N THR A 1068 -25.01 4.49 -3.69
CA THR A 1068 -26.00 4.70 -2.62
C THR A 1068 -27.38 4.13 -2.96
N LEU A 1069 -27.84 4.34 -4.21
CA LEU A 1069 -29.12 3.80 -4.68
C LEU A 1069 -29.08 2.28 -4.83
N ILE A 1070 -27.96 1.72 -5.33
CA ILE A 1070 -27.74 0.26 -5.40
C ILE A 1070 -27.91 -0.38 -4.02
N MET A 1071 -27.27 0.17 -2.97
CA MET A 1071 -27.41 -0.38 -1.61
C MET A 1071 -28.85 -0.31 -1.11
N CYS A 1072 -29.54 0.82 -1.30
CA CYS A 1072 -30.92 1.00 -0.84
C CYS A 1072 -31.89 0.03 -1.55
N ILE A 1073 -31.76 -0.14 -2.87
CA ILE A 1073 -32.57 -1.08 -3.66
C ILE A 1073 -32.24 -2.53 -3.27
N ALA A 1074 -30.96 -2.89 -3.17
CA ALA A 1074 -30.55 -4.25 -2.82
C ALA A 1074 -31.02 -4.64 -1.41
N ALA A 1075 -30.85 -3.78 -0.40
CA ALA A 1075 -31.32 -4.03 0.95
C ALA A 1075 -32.85 -4.23 1.00
N HIS A 1076 -33.62 -3.36 0.33
CA HIS A 1076 -35.07 -3.45 0.32
C HIS A 1076 -35.58 -4.68 -0.47
N GLU A 1077 -35.03 -4.95 -1.65
CA GLU A 1077 -35.35 -6.15 -2.45
C GLU A 1077 -35.01 -7.45 -1.71
N MET A 1078 -33.87 -7.50 -1.01
CA MET A 1078 -33.51 -8.68 -0.23
C MET A 1078 -34.45 -8.87 0.96
N LYS A 1079 -34.95 -7.82 1.60
CA LYS A 1079 -35.99 -7.98 2.63
C LYS A 1079 -37.35 -8.38 2.02
N ARG A 1080 -37.79 -7.74 0.93
CA ARG A 1080 -39.05 -8.06 0.22
C ARG A 1080 -39.14 -9.53 -0.18
N LEU A 1081 -38.03 -10.11 -0.63
CA LEU A 1081 -37.93 -11.50 -1.09
C LEU A 1081 -37.55 -12.50 0.02
N ASN A 1082 -37.59 -12.09 1.29
CA ASN A 1082 -37.17 -12.88 2.46
C ASN A 1082 -35.75 -13.48 2.31
N LEU A 1083 -34.86 -12.73 1.66
CA LEU A 1083 -33.45 -13.10 1.43
C LEU A 1083 -32.50 -12.59 2.52
N ALA A 1084 -32.92 -11.53 3.23
CA ALA A 1084 -32.32 -11.00 4.45
C ALA A 1084 -33.42 -10.50 5.40
N HIS A 1085 -33.28 -10.75 6.70
CA HIS A 1085 -34.25 -10.36 7.74
C HIS A 1085 -34.10 -8.90 8.15
N LYS A 1086 -32.89 -8.49 8.53
CA LYS A 1086 -32.62 -7.17 9.12
C LYS A 1086 -31.29 -6.61 8.58
N PRO A 1087 -31.28 -6.08 7.35
CA PRO A 1087 -30.05 -5.59 6.72
C PRO A 1087 -29.53 -4.31 7.40
N MET A 1088 -28.21 -4.16 7.38
CA MET A 1088 -27.50 -2.97 7.85
C MET A 1088 -26.70 -2.31 6.72
N ILE A 1089 -26.71 -0.98 6.64
CA ILE A 1089 -25.81 -0.19 5.78
C ILE A 1089 -24.82 0.58 6.66
N ILE A 1090 -23.53 0.43 6.37
CA ILE A 1090 -22.43 1.15 7.01
C ILE A 1090 -21.78 2.07 5.97
N GLY A 1091 -21.41 3.30 6.35
CA GLY A 1091 -20.67 4.20 5.46
C GLY A 1091 -19.86 5.26 6.20
N LEU A 1092 -19.28 6.21 5.45
CA LEU A 1092 -18.59 7.35 6.04
C LEU A 1092 -19.56 8.26 6.81
N LYS A 1093 -19.06 8.89 7.87
CA LYS A 1093 -19.86 9.71 8.81
C LYS A 1093 -20.62 10.86 8.12
N ALA A 1094 -20.08 11.42 7.03
CA ALA A 1094 -20.77 12.42 6.22
C ALA A 1094 -21.90 11.78 5.37
N ASN A 1095 -21.62 10.64 4.75
CA ASN A 1095 -22.52 9.95 3.82
C ASN A 1095 -23.80 9.44 4.50
N VAL A 1096 -23.76 9.08 5.81
CA VAL A 1096 -24.92 8.50 6.53
C VAL A 1096 -26.21 9.31 6.33
N ALA A 1097 -26.16 10.63 6.39
CA ALA A 1097 -27.34 11.49 6.19
C ALA A 1097 -27.86 11.44 4.75
N GLU A 1098 -26.98 11.34 3.76
CA GLU A 1098 -27.33 11.20 2.35
C GLU A 1098 -27.91 9.81 2.04
N ILE A 1099 -27.33 8.74 2.61
CA ILE A 1099 -27.83 7.36 2.47
C ILE A 1099 -29.26 7.29 3.03
N VAL A 1100 -29.50 7.74 4.27
CA VAL A 1100 -30.82 7.77 4.91
C VAL A 1100 -31.83 8.52 4.04
N ALA A 1101 -31.50 9.74 3.63
CA ALA A 1101 -32.42 10.58 2.86
C ALA A 1101 -32.64 10.06 1.43
N THR A 1102 -31.70 9.29 0.86
CA THR A 1102 -31.84 8.61 -0.44
C THR A 1102 -32.74 7.39 -0.32
N TYR A 1103 -32.57 6.57 0.72
CA TYR A 1103 -33.44 5.42 1.01
C TYR A 1103 -34.89 5.88 1.23
N GLN A 1104 -35.11 6.93 2.04
CA GLN A 1104 -36.44 7.53 2.25
C GLN A 1104 -37.08 8.09 0.96
N ALA A 1105 -36.27 8.58 0.00
CA ALA A 1105 -36.78 9.04 -1.29
C ALA A 1105 -37.09 7.90 -2.27
N ALA A 1106 -36.35 6.78 -2.17
CA ALA A 1106 -36.60 5.55 -2.93
C ALA A 1106 -37.83 4.79 -2.42
N TYR A 1107 -37.95 4.63 -1.10
CA TYR A 1107 -39.00 3.84 -0.43
C TYR A 1107 -39.57 4.62 0.77
N PRO A 1108 -40.53 5.54 0.55
CA PRO A 1108 -41.06 6.41 1.61
C PRO A 1108 -41.74 5.69 2.77
N ASN A 1109 -42.21 4.45 2.55
CA ASN A 1109 -42.87 3.63 3.55
C ASN A 1109 -41.89 2.73 4.34
N ALA A 1110 -40.60 2.71 3.97
CA ALA A 1110 -39.62 1.82 4.59
C ALA A 1110 -39.18 2.31 5.98
N ARG A 1111 -39.19 1.40 6.95
CA ARG A 1111 -38.95 1.69 8.36
C ARG A 1111 -37.46 1.63 8.70
N ILE A 1112 -36.77 2.74 8.44
CA ILE A 1112 -35.31 2.87 8.58
C ILE A 1112 -34.95 3.40 9.98
N LEU A 1113 -34.01 2.74 10.68
CA LEU A 1113 -33.34 3.30 11.86
C LEU A 1113 -31.97 3.85 11.47
N TYR A 1114 -31.60 5.04 11.96
CA TYR A 1114 -30.25 5.57 11.77
C TYR A 1114 -29.66 6.17 13.05
N ALA A 1115 -28.33 6.15 13.14
CA ALA A 1115 -27.58 6.53 14.34
C ALA A 1115 -27.09 8.00 14.31
N SER A 1116 -27.56 8.87 15.22
CA SER A 1116 -26.97 10.20 15.39
C SER A 1116 -25.80 10.18 16.39
N GLU A 1117 -25.00 11.26 16.41
CA GLU A 1117 -23.92 11.42 17.40
C GLU A 1117 -24.42 11.37 18.85
N LYS A 1118 -25.66 11.83 19.10
CA LYS A 1118 -26.26 11.92 20.44
C LYS A 1118 -26.65 10.55 20.99
N ASP A 1119 -26.87 9.57 20.12
CA ASP A 1119 -27.31 8.22 20.48
C ASP A 1119 -26.14 7.34 20.95
N PHE A 1120 -24.90 7.68 20.58
CA PHE A 1120 -23.69 6.94 20.94
C PHE A 1120 -23.01 7.40 22.23
N SER A 1121 -23.70 8.18 23.07
CA SER A 1121 -23.26 8.44 24.45
C SER A 1121 -23.35 7.16 25.29
N THR A 1122 -22.54 7.04 26.36
CA THR A 1122 -22.43 5.81 27.17
C THR A 1122 -23.77 5.34 27.76
N ALA A 1123 -24.71 6.27 28.01
CA ALA A 1123 -26.06 5.98 28.47
C ALA A 1123 -27.04 5.67 27.32
N ASN A 1124 -26.96 6.38 26.19
CA ASN A 1124 -27.89 6.21 25.08
C ASN A 1124 -27.58 4.98 24.21
N ARG A 1125 -26.31 4.57 24.10
CA ARG A 1125 -25.89 3.44 23.25
C ARG A 1125 -26.63 2.14 23.57
N VAL A 1126 -26.87 1.88 24.85
CA VAL A 1126 -27.58 0.68 25.33
C VAL A 1126 -29.02 0.71 24.85
N ARG A 1127 -29.70 1.86 24.95
CA ARG A 1127 -31.05 2.05 24.43
C ARG A 1127 -31.10 1.91 22.91
N PHE A 1128 -30.12 2.43 22.18
CA PHE A 1128 -30.05 2.31 20.73
C PHE A 1128 -29.88 0.84 20.28
N PHE A 1129 -28.98 0.09 20.92
CA PHE A 1129 -28.79 -1.34 20.64
C PHE A 1129 -30.02 -2.19 21.03
N ASN A 1130 -30.64 -1.92 22.18
CA ASN A 1130 -31.89 -2.57 22.59
C ASN A 1130 -33.06 -2.28 21.62
N ASN A 1131 -33.12 -1.07 21.05
CA ASN A 1131 -34.10 -0.77 20.00
C ASN A 1131 -33.87 -1.65 18.76
N ILE A 1132 -32.63 -1.90 18.33
CA ILE A 1132 -32.34 -2.81 17.20
C ILE A 1132 -32.73 -4.27 17.55
N LYS A 1133 -32.42 -4.72 18.77
CA LYS A 1133 -32.75 -6.06 19.27
C LYS A 1133 -34.26 -6.35 19.24
N ASN A 1134 -35.07 -5.41 19.75
CA ASN A 1134 -36.49 -5.63 20.04
C ASN A 1134 -37.48 -5.16 18.96
N ASN A 1135 -36.99 -4.68 17.81
CA ASN A 1135 -37.83 -4.17 16.74
C ASN A 1135 -37.40 -4.71 15.37
N ASP A 1136 -38.36 -4.76 14.47
CA ASP A 1136 -38.15 -5.01 13.05
C ASP A 1136 -37.99 -3.68 12.31
N TYR A 1137 -36.87 -3.56 11.59
CA TYR A 1137 -36.49 -2.41 10.78
C TYR A 1137 -36.15 -2.89 9.37
N ASP A 1138 -36.49 -2.10 8.36
CA ASP A 1138 -36.23 -2.45 6.96
C ASP A 1138 -34.78 -2.18 6.54
N CYS A 1139 -34.12 -1.27 7.27
CA CYS A 1139 -32.67 -1.14 7.28
C CYS A 1139 -32.21 -0.43 8.55
N VAL A 1140 -31.05 -0.81 9.09
CA VAL A 1140 -30.32 -0.03 10.09
C VAL A 1140 -29.15 0.68 9.42
N ILE A 1141 -28.91 1.97 9.69
CA ILE A 1141 -27.87 2.77 9.02
C ILE A 1141 -26.96 3.46 10.04
N MET A 1142 -25.65 3.28 9.92
CA MET A 1142 -24.66 3.87 10.84
C MET A 1142 -23.32 4.17 10.18
N SER A 1143 -22.45 4.92 10.86
CA SER A 1143 -21.09 5.17 10.41
C SER A 1143 -20.12 4.06 10.81
N HIS A 1144 -18.99 3.97 10.10
CA HIS A 1144 -17.84 3.15 10.46
C HIS A 1144 -17.41 3.31 11.94
N ASP A 1145 -17.33 4.55 12.44
CA ASP A 1145 -16.98 4.87 13.85
C ASP A 1145 -18.02 4.41 14.89
N GLN A 1146 -19.26 4.17 14.45
CA GLN A 1146 -20.38 3.71 15.28
C GLN A 1146 -20.41 2.18 15.30
N PHE A 1147 -20.21 1.53 14.14
CA PHE A 1147 -20.09 0.07 14.04
C PHE A 1147 -18.92 -0.46 14.87
N GLY A 1148 -17.75 0.19 14.81
CA GLY A 1148 -16.57 -0.16 15.63
C GLY A 1148 -16.74 0.00 17.15
N LYS A 1149 -17.92 0.40 17.65
CA LYS A 1149 -18.27 0.48 19.08
C LYS A 1149 -19.28 -0.60 19.51
N ILE A 1150 -19.71 -1.47 18.60
CA ILE A 1150 -20.58 -2.61 18.92
C ILE A 1150 -19.71 -3.75 19.48
N PRO A 1151 -20.04 -4.33 20.65
CA PRO A 1151 -19.30 -5.48 21.16
C PRO A 1151 -19.56 -6.74 20.33
N GLN A 1152 -18.51 -7.54 20.15
CA GLN A 1152 -18.59 -8.86 19.54
C GLN A 1152 -18.87 -9.92 20.60
N SER A 1153 -19.46 -11.05 20.19
CA SER A 1153 -19.59 -12.23 21.04
C SER A 1153 -18.20 -12.82 21.37
N PRO A 1154 -17.82 -12.94 22.65
CA PRO A 1154 -16.51 -13.48 23.04
C PRO A 1154 -16.25 -14.90 22.52
N GLU A 1155 -17.30 -15.69 22.35
CA GLU A 1155 -17.26 -17.06 21.84
C GLU A 1155 -16.80 -17.09 20.37
N LEU A 1156 -17.20 -16.09 19.57
CA LEU A 1156 -16.73 -15.94 18.20
C LEU A 1156 -15.26 -15.51 18.17
N GLN A 1157 -14.85 -14.61 19.07
CA GLN A 1157 -13.44 -14.21 19.21
C GLN A 1157 -12.54 -15.39 19.61
N GLN A 1158 -13.00 -16.25 20.53
CA GLN A 1158 -12.29 -17.47 20.91
C GLN A 1158 -12.13 -18.43 19.71
N ARG A 1159 -13.19 -18.66 18.94
CA ARG A 1159 -13.15 -19.52 17.73
C ARG A 1159 -12.19 -19.00 16.66
N ILE A 1160 -12.19 -17.69 16.39
CA ILE A 1160 -11.29 -17.08 15.40
C ILE A 1160 -9.82 -17.18 15.84
N LEU A 1161 -9.53 -16.84 17.11
CA LEU A 1161 -8.17 -16.92 17.65
C LEU A 1161 -7.63 -18.36 17.73
N GLN A 1162 -8.50 -19.34 17.97
CA GLN A 1162 -8.13 -20.76 17.93
C GLN A 1162 -7.75 -21.20 16.51
N ALA A 1163 -8.55 -20.85 15.50
CA ALA A 1163 -8.24 -21.21 14.11
C ALA A 1163 -6.92 -20.58 13.59
N GLU A 1164 -6.60 -19.35 14.01
CA GLU A 1164 -5.28 -18.75 13.72
C GLU A 1164 -4.16 -19.51 14.44
N LEU A 1165 -4.36 -19.90 15.70
CA LEU A 1165 -3.38 -20.68 16.47
C LEU A 1165 -3.11 -22.04 15.83
N ASP A 1166 -4.16 -22.79 15.47
CA ASP A 1166 -4.05 -24.10 14.82
C ASP A 1166 -3.24 -24.00 13.52
N THR A 1167 -3.50 -22.97 12.72
CA THR A 1167 -2.76 -22.66 11.48
C THR A 1167 -1.27 -22.37 11.74
N VAL A 1168 -0.95 -21.63 12.80
CA VAL A 1168 0.44 -21.32 13.20
C VAL A 1168 1.16 -22.57 13.72
N GLU A 1169 0.45 -23.51 14.34
CA GLU A 1169 1.00 -24.78 14.82
C GLU A 1169 1.32 -25.76 13.69
N GLU A 1170 0.44 -25.90 12.69
CA GLU A 1170 0.71 -26.69 11.48
C GLU A 1170 1.99 -26.19 10.77
N ASN A 1171 2.12 -24.88 10.60
CA ASN A 1171 3.30 -24.26 9.99
C ASN A 1171 4.59 -24.50 10.81
N LEU A 1172 4.52 -24.49 12.15
CA LEU A 1172 5.65 -24.81 13.01
C LEU A 1172 6.09 -26.28 12.89
N GLU A 1173 5.14 -27.21 12.71
CA GLU A 1173 5.44 -28.63 12.58
C GLU A 1173 6.06 -28.96 11.22
N VAL A 1174 5.55 -28.40 10.12
CA VAL A 1174 6.17 -28.51 8.78
C VAL A 1174 7.63 -28.03 8.80
N LEU A 1175 7.91 -26.90 9.46
CA LEU A 1175 9.28 -26.37 9.56
C LEU A 1175 10.21 -27.24 10.43
N ARG A 1176 9.69 -27.94 11.44
CA ARG A 1176 10.47 -28.90 12.23
C ARG A 1176 10.87 -30.13 11.40
N GLN A 1177 9.96 -30.61 10.55
CA GLN A 1177 10.20 -31.76 9.68
C GLN A 1177 11.20 -31.45 8.53
N GLN A 1178 11.27 -30.21 8.05
CA GLN A 1178 12.20 -29.80 6.97
C GLN A 1178 13.68 -29.66 7.40
N GLY A 1179 13.97 -29.52 8.70
CA GLY A 1179 15.34 -29.61 9.22
C GLY A 1179 16.30 -28.49 8.81
N LYS A 1180 17.54 -28.86 8.44
CA LYS A 1180 18.77 -28.00 8.52
C LYS A 1180 18.78 -26.71 7.69
N ASN A 1181 17.80 -26.47 6.81
CA ASN A 1181 17.77 -25.29 5.95
C ASN A 1181 16.98 -24.10 6.54
N VAL A 1182 16.22 -24.30 7.62
CA VAL A 1182 15.36 -23.26 8.21
C VAL A 1182 16.17 -22.24 9.03
N SER A 1183 15.91 -20.95 8.82
CA SER A 1183 16.55 -19.87 9.60
C SER A 1183 16.09 -19.87 11.06
N ARG A 1184 17.05 -19.87 12.00
CA ARG A 1184 16.79 -19.76 13.45
C ARG A 1184 16.00 -18.50 13.85
N ALA A 1185 16.04 -17.44 13.04
CA ALA A 1185 15.25 -16.23 13.28
C ALA A 1185 13.76 -16.44 13.01
N MET A 1186 13.41 -17.27 12.01
CA MET A 1186 12.03 -17.50 11.57
C MET A 1186 11.24 -18.39 12.53
N LEU A 1187 11.86 -19.48 13.00
CA LEU A 1187 11.30 -20.33 14.06
C LEU A 1187 10.94 -19.51 15.30
N LYS A 1188 11.88 -18.68 15.77
CA LYS A 1188 11.67 -17.77 16.91
C LYS A 1188 10.58 -16.71 16.67
N GLY A 1189 10.33 -16.34 15.41
CA GLY A 1189 9.21 -15.46 15.02
C GLY A 1189 7.85 -16.15 15.16
N LEU A 1190 7.73 -17.39 14.66
CA LEU A 1190 6.50 -18.17 14.75
C LEU A 1190 6.19 -18.64 16.19
N GLU A 1191 7.21 -19.05 16.95
CA GLU A 1191 7.07 -19.35 18.38
C GLU A 1191 6.54 -18.14 19.17
N LYS A 1192 7.03 -16.93 18.86
CA LYS A 1192 6.52 -15.66 19.41
C LYS A 1192 5.07 -15.37 18.98
N ARG A 1193 4.68 -15.66 17.73
CA ARG A 1193 3.28 -15.52 17.26
C ARG A 1193 2.36 -16.47 18.04
N LYS A 1194 2.72 -17.75 18.20
CA LYS A 1194 1.99 -18.72 19.02
C LYS A 1194 1.81 -18.23 20.46
N HIS A 1195 2.89 -17.81 21.13
CA HIS A 1195 2.78 -17.27 22.50
C HIS A 1195 1.86 -16.05 22.60
N ASN A 1196 1.90 -15.13 21.62
CA ASN A 1196 1.01 -13.98 21.58
C ASN A 1196 -0.47 -14.37 21.39
N LEU A 1197 -0.78 -15.39 20.59
CA LEU A 1197 -2.15 -15.88 20.36
C LEU A 1197 -2.72 -16.59 21.59
N VAL A 1198 -1.96 -17.47 22.23
CA VAL A 1198 -2.35 -18.11 23.50
C VAL A 1198 -2.64 -17.06 24.57
N ALA A 1199 -1.78 -16.04 24.71
CA ALA A 1199 -2.00 -14.93 25.63
C ALA A 1199 -3.13 -13.95 25.24
N LYS A 1200 -3.71 -14.07 24.04
CA LYS A 1200 -5.00 -13.44 23.67
C LYS A 1200 -6.17 -14.34 24.09
N LEU A 1201 -6.11 -15.65 23.80
CA LEU A 1201 -7.14 -16.62 24.19
C LEU A 1201 -7.39 -16.64 25.70
N GLU A 1202 -6.33 -16.72 26.51
CA GLU A 1202 -6.43 -16.68 27.98
C GLU A 1202 -7.15 -15.42 28.50
N LYS A 1203 -6.98 -14.28 27.83
CA LYS A 1203 -7.66 -13.02 28.18
C LYS A 1203 -9.13 -13.00 27.77
N VAL A 1204 -9.46 -13.57 26.61
CA VAL A 1204 -10.86 -13.72 26.17
C VAL A 1204 -11.59 -14.68 27.12
N GLU A 1205 -10.98 -15.81 27.49
CA GLU A 1205 -11.53 -16.71 28.50
C GLU A 1205 -11.71 -16.06 29.87
N HIS A 1206 -10.76 -15.24 30.32
CA HIS A 1206 -10.92 -14.49 31.56
C HIS A 1206 -12.05 -13.46 31.45
N ALA A 1207 -12.18 -12.76 30.32
CA ALA A 1207 -13.24 -11.78 30.10
C ALA A 1207 -14.63 -12.45 30.07
N ILE A 1208 -14.76 -13.66 29.52
CA ILE A 1208 -15.97 -14.50 29.62
C ILE A 1208 -16.27 -14.82 31.10
N LYS A 1209 -15.27 -15.28 31.85
CA LYS A 1209 -15.41 -15.70 33.26
C LYS A 1209 -15.63 -14.53 34.24
N SER A 1210 -15.33 -13.29 33.85
CA SER A 1210 -15.43 -12.09 34.71
C SER A 1210 -16.37 -11.01 34.15
N ARG A 1211 -17.38 -11.38 33.36
CA ARG A 1211 -18.28 -10.42 32.68
C ARG A 1211 -19.38 -9.90 33.63
N THR A 1212 -19.29 -8.63 34.02
CA THR A 1212 -20.31 -7.93 34.83
C THR A 1212 -21.13 -6.90 34.05
N ASP A 1213 -20.57 -6.31 32.98
CA ASP A 1213 -21.25 -5.33 32.13
C ASP A 1213 -21.74 -6.03 30.84
N ASP A 1214 -23.05 -6.06 30.62
CA ASP A 1214 -23.70 -6.80 29.52
C ASP A 1214 -24.33 -5.83 28.51
N VAL A 1215 -23.52 -5.38 27.55
CA VAL A 1215 -23.98 -4.59 26.40
C VAL A 1215 -24.29 -5.54 25.26
N VAL A 1216 -25.51 -5.43 24.70
CA VAL A 1216 -26.01 -6.23 23.56
C VAL A 1216 -24.94 -6.40 22.48
N ASP A 1217 -24.54 -7.65 22.26
CA ASP A 1217 -23.58 -8.03 21.22
C ASP A 1217 -24.22 -8.04 19.82
N PHE A 1218 -23.37 -8.09 18.79
CA PHE A 1218 -23.81 -8.08 17.40
C PHE A 1218 -24.77 -9.24 17.03
N LYS A 1219 -24.61 -10.44 17.62
CA LYS A 1219 -25.48 -11.58 17.35
C LYS A 1219 -26.88 -11.34 17.93
N GLN A 1220 -26.97 -10.78 19.13
CA GLN A 1220 -28.24 -10.39 19.77
C GLN A 1220 -29.00 -9.25 19.08
N MET A 1221 -28.43 -8.59 18.06
CA MET A 1221 -29.17 -7.58 17.29
C MET A 1221 -30.05 -8.20 16.19
N GLY A 1222 -29.84 -9.48 15.85
CA GLY A 1222 -30.57 -10.16 14.77
C GLY A 1222 -30.24 -9.64 13.37
N ILE A 1223 -29.04 -9.08 13.18
CA ILE A 1223 -28.54 -8.55 11.90
C ILE A 1223 -27.89 -9.70 11.12
N ASP A 1224 -28.45 -10.03 9.95
CA ASP A 1224 -28.01 -11.15 9.12
C ASP A 1224 -27.29 -10.72 7.83
N HIS A 1225 -27.37 -9.44 7.47
CA HIS A 1225 -26.74 -8.90 6.26
C HIS A 1225 -26.16 -7.50 6.46
N ILE A 1226 -24.95 -7.25 5.94
CA ILE A 1226 -24.29 -5.94 6.03
C ILE A 1226 -23.83 -5.48 4.65
N PHE A 1227 -24.23 -4.28 4.26
CA PHE A 1227 -23.68 -3.50 3.14
C PHE A 1227 -22.67 -2.48 3.70
N ILE A 1228 -21.49 -2.40 3.10
CA ILE A 1228 -20.39 -1.55 3.57
C ILE A 1228 -19.94 -0.65 2.42
N ASP A 1229 -20.30 0.63 2.49
CA ASP A 1229 -19.77 1.69 1.63
C ASP A 1229 -18.36 2.08 2.08
N GLU A 1230 -17.52 2.48 1.12
CA GLU A 1230 -16.13 2.86 1.33
C GLU A 1230 -15.29 1.79 2.07
N SER A 1231 -15.47 0.50 1.72
CA SER A 1231 -14.84 -0.61 2.45
C SER A 1231 -13.30 -0.70 2.34
N HIS A 1232 -12.64 0.27 1.68
CA HIS A 1232 -11.19 0.39 1.63
C HIS A 1232 -10.62 1.30 2.74
N TYR A 1233 -11.45 2.14 3.38
CA TYR A 1233 -11.05 2.99 4.52
C TYR A 1233 -10.75 2.20 5.80
N GLN A 1234 -11.05 0.90 5.76
CA GLN A 1234 -10.97 -0.04 6.85
C GLN A 1234 -10.18 -1.22 6.27
N ASN A 1235 -9.07 -1.63 6.91
CA ASN A 1235 -8.06 -2.51 6.30
C ASN A 1235 -8.53 -3.97 6.15
N PHE A 1236 -9.44 -4.21 5.21
CA PHE A 1236 -10.09 -5.50 4.97
C PHE A 1236 -9.28 -6.40 4.02
N PHE A 1237 -8.45 -5.82 3.14
CA PHE A 1237 -7.62 -6.57 2.17
C PHE A 1237 -6.23 -5.94 1.97
N ASN A 1238 -5.20 -6.79 1.94
CA ASN A 1238 -3.83 -6.40 1.59
C ASN A 1238 -3.60 -6.45 0.07
N SER A 1239 -4.03 -5.42 -0.67
CA SER A 1239 -3.42 -4.97 -1.96
C SER A 1239 -4.18 -3.75 -2.51
N PRO A 1240 -3.54 -2.71 -3.08
CA PRO A 1240 -4.22 -1.47 -3.42
C PRO A 1240 -4.89 -1.47 -4.81
N ILE A 1241 -6.23 -1.63 -4.84
CA ILE A 1241 -7.10 -1.14 -5.91
C ILE A 1241 -7.94 0.00 -5.31
N LEU A 1242 -7.98 1.16 -5.98
CA LEU A 1242 -8.61 2.37 -5.43
C LEU A 1242 -9.91 2.71 -6.17
N TYR A 1243 -10.99 2.09 -5.71
CA TYR A 1243 -12.37 2.42 -6.05
C TYR A 1243 -13.24 2.28 -4.78
N LEU A 1244 -14.41 2.93 -4.77
CA LEU A 1244 -15.45 2.68 -3.75
C LEU A 1244 -15.89 1.21 -3.84
N ILE A 1245 -15.45 0.35 -2.94
CA ILE A 1245 -15.98 -1.02 -2.87
C ILE A 1245 -17.22 -1.00 -1.99
N ILE A 1246 -18.37 -1.38 -2.56
CA ILE A 1246 -19.49 -1.86 -1.74
C ILE A 1246 -19.18 -3.33 -1.42
N LEU A 1247 -18.74 -3.62 -0.19
CA LEU A 1247 -18.61 -4.99 0.30
C LEU A 1247 -19.90 -5.40 0.99
N ILE A 1248 -20.43 -6.57 0.64
CA ILE A 1248 -21.71 -7.06 1.14
C ILE A 1248 -21.51 -8.44 1.76
N ILE A 1249 -21.59 -8.50 3.09
CA ILE A 1249 -21.25 -9.66 3.90
C ILE A 1249 -22.51 -10.48 4.24
N ARG A 1250 -22.45 -11.78 3.95
CA ARG A 1250 -23.55 -12.73 4.17
C ARG A 1250 -23.42 -13.46 5.51
N ASN A 1251 -24.43 -13.28 6.37
CA ASN A 1251 -24.84 -14.20 7.43
C ASN A 1251 -23.72 -14.82 8.30
N PHE A 1252 -23.36 -14.11 9.38
CA PHE A 1252 -22.37 -14.54 10.38
C PHE A 1252 -22.77 -15.78 11.20
N ALA A 1253 -23.98 -16.33 11.05
CA ALA A 1253 -24.47 -17.46 11.86
C ALA A 1253 -24.16 -18.85 11.28
N LYS A 1254 -23.55 -18.95 10.09
CA LYS A 1254 -23.23 -20.23 9.40
C LYS A 1254 -21.73 -20.53 9.24
N GLN A 1255 -20.86 -19.93 10.06
CA GLN A 1255 -19.46 -20.34 10.22
C GLN A 1255 -19.16 -20.74 11.65
#